data_AF-A0A353A3I5-F1
#
_entry.id   AF-A0A353A3I5-F1
#
_cell.length_a   1.000
_cell.length_b   1.000
_cell.length_c   1.000
_cell.angle_alpha   90.00
_cell.angle_beta   90.00
_cell.angle_gamma   90.00
#
_symmetry.space_group_name_H-M   'P 1'
#
loop_
_entity.id
_entity.type
_entity.pdbx_description
1 polymer ?
#
loop_
_entity_poly.entity_id
_entity_poly.type
_entity_poly.pdbx_seq_one_letter_code
_entity_poly.pdbx_strand_id
1 'polypeptide(L)'
;MGGGYALQNLCTQRYLTRQGGALSRQYTTQETMPGQGFTLKRTTDGTTYTYYVIDNGQVGLHCDQSSNVVGWNTTGISASTWGFEEVELSDEFIQKGRDALNAYTSLVANIDNYNTALAGLFQDKACTTLKEDIQALSDEQLEANTDYQALTADMQAMVKKVKNNTWQTYSRANGYSRDFEKFFRVRDDYKAYSHYQKMAWNEYTGMSNSFGKLSGPTGIVGKTGDIIYIYVDEEPSADCTLQAEVVKDSESPGDRRTGTTTNLHAGLNAVVLGEPSTLYIFYQLDDPEKFLADYPDMRIHIEGGEVQGYFDLTRGMTNEDWMLLREKLLDKSNVVNLKGERVVHVMRNDLVQSALDGSGNEMEGLVRVWSKFVDCEEDLMGFKEDLKGRFRNIWNAFSVNHGYMYATTYGTYYSDGTLSTVLNYNTLTTSGGSIWGPSHEMGHNHQACLNIVGATEVSNNLFSNVNVYLLGISTTRGTAVHDTFNSFARGAGWFDMSIWEQTRMYYQLYLYYHAQGHNPNFYPTLFKLLRQDPIRKRSGDYDASLVDGDGNTVGGYKSYGKQDYLHMAMKMCDAAQQDLSEFFEVNGMFVPVDNRYVGDYGNYWVTTTQKDIDEVKAYMHRYPKGPNICFIDDRVKQSPVLKDSPLEGRSSSEYRVDYENTEDRRIGYADVGQYSDFVDGYTTNGYYYTTTYSQGVTTYAISGKGAVGFKVYDSEGNLVFLSNKTRFSIPADIAARLGDNFRIMAAEGNGYDVLVPFGPAMYRGEMTAYYEGSDTPHTLYYYGTGAAGKSSISDLPDNSIAYIKAGQSGKKQPTASLLAQAGVVDGNLHAQSLAINGDKPLYIPTAFTADSISFTKSGSGKQALRLPFNLWEGYLGVIEGNSLSTLVETAKAGMPVVVEGKVSLAKRNAEVQAGTYAASTGGYVLNTEGTEVVASEGENSPFTYVWDHAFVIDATAVNGVLENGKQGQTTIYDLQGRHLTRVSQPGIYIVNGRKALVR
;
A
#
# COMPACT_ATOMS: atom_id res chain seq x y z
N MET A 1 -18.99 -47.02 37.21
CA MET A 1 -19.53 -45.96 38.08
C MET A 1 -21.04 -46.17 38.20
N GLY A 2 -21.90 -45.63 37.34
CA GLY A 2 -23.35 -45.89 37.40
C GLY A 2 -24.19 -44.60 37.34
N GLY A 3 -25.42 -44.65 37.82
CA GLY A 3 -26.35 -43.50 37.89
C GLY A 3 -26.51 -42.95 39.31
N GLY A 4 -26.87 -41.68 39.42
CA GLY A 4 -27.23 -41.01 40.69
C GLY A 4 -26.16 -40.07 41.27
N TYR A 5 -25.10 -39.75 40.54
CA TYR A 5 -24.02 -38.88 41.02
C TYR A 5 -24.44 -37.41 41.09
N ALA A 6 -24.38 -36.79 42.26
CA ALA A 6 -24.41 -35.32 42.37
C ALA A 6 -22.99 -34.77 42.19
N LEU A 7 -22.83 -33.72 41.38
CA LEU A 7 -21.59 -32.96 41.29
C LEU A 7 -21.69 -31.73 42.18
N GLN A 8 -20.71 -31.49 43.04
CA GLN A 8 -20.67 -30.36 43.97
C GLN A 8 -19.37 -29.57 43.80
N ASN A 9 -19.45 -28.25 43.79
CA ASN A 9 -18.29 -27.38 43.86
C ASN A 9 -17.83 -27.26 45.33
N LEU A 10 -16.56 -27.58 45.61
CA LEU A 10 -16.05 -27.77 46.97
C LEU A 10 -16.07 -26.49 47.84
N CYS A 11 -15.84 -25.34 47.21
CA CYS A 11 -15.75 -24.04 47.88
C CYS A 11 -17.14 -23.41 48.07
N THR A 12 -17.90 -23.23 46.99
CA THR A 12 -19.27 -22.66 47.05
C THR A 12 -20.29 -23.59 47.70
N GLN A 13 -19.95 -24.88 47.85
CA GLN A 13 -20.84 -25.98 48.28
C GLN A 13 -22.07 -26.20 47.40
N ARG A 14 -22.21 -25.49 46.26
CA ARG A 14 -23.36 -25.63 45.35
C ARG A 14 -23.23 -26.89 44.49
N TYR A 15 -24.36 -27.55 44.25
CA TYR A 15 -24.50 -28.69 43.36
C TYR A 15 -24.87 -28.27 41.94
N LEU A 16 -24.42 -29.03 40.93
CA LEU A 16 -24.83 -28.85 39.55
C LEU A 16 -26.28 -29.32 39.34
N THR A 17 -27.10 -28.46 38.75
CA THR A 17 -28.53 -28.67 38.52
C THR A 17 -28.74 -29.38 37.19
N ARG A 18 -29.41 -30.53 37.17
CA ARG A 18 -29.81 -31.20 35.92
C ARG A 18 -30.77 -30.32 35.13
N GLN A 19 -30.58 -30.25 33.82
CA GLN A 19 -31.36 -29.37 32.93
C GLN A 19 -32.49 -30.10 32.18
N GLY A 20 -32.55 -31.44 32.32
CA GLY A 20 -33.60 -32.28 31.74
C GLY A 20 -33.28 -32.85 30.37
N GLY A 21 -32.04 -32.71 29.90
CA GLY A 21 -31.57 -33.24 28.61
C GLY A 21 -31.87 -32.35 27.39
N ALA A 22 -31.71 -31.03 27.52
CA ALA A 22 -31.74 -30.11 26.38
C ALA A 22 -30.33 -29.92 25.78
N LEU A 23 -30.25 -29.75 24.46
CA LEU A 23 -29.01 -29.42 23.76
C LEU A 23 -28.74 -27.90 23.81
N SER A 24 -27.47 -27.50 23.72
CA SER A 24 -26.98 -26.09 23.69
C SER A 24 -27.28 -25.23 24.92
N ARG A 25 -28.04 -25.73 25.90
CA ARG A 25 -28.43 -24.99 27.10
C ARG A 25 -27.40 -25.21 28.21
N GLN A 26 -27.06 -24.14 28.92
CA GLN A 26 -26.11 -24.15 30.05
C GLN A 26 -26.70 -24.87 31.28
N TYR A 27 -25.84 -25.56 32.04
CA TYR A 27 -26.16 -26.08 33.36
C TYR A 27 -25.99 -24.99 34.44
N THR A 28 -26.87 -24.96 35.45
CA THR A 28 -26.85 -23.97 36.56
C THR A 28 -26.54 -24.64 37.90
N THR A 29 -26.33 -23.88 38.99
CA THR A 29 -26.02 -24.45 40.32
C THR A 29 -27.04 -24.09 41.41
N GLN A 30 -27.28 -25.02 42.33
CA GLN A 30 -28.24 -24.92 43.44
C GLN A 30 -27.62 -25.33 44.78
N GLU A 31 -28.14 -24.85 45.91
CA GLU A 31 -27.60 -25.20 47.25
C GLU A 31 -27.99 -26.62 47.71
N THR A 32 -29.21 -27.07 47.38
CA THR A 32 -29.68 -28.39 47.78
C THR A 32 -29.13 -29.49 46.87
N MET A 33 -28.79 -30.65 47.44
CA MET A 33 -28.38 -31.81 46.64
C MET A 33 -29.54 -32.23 45.71
N PRO A 34 -29.32 -32.38 44.39
CA PRO A 34 -30.39 -32.71 43.45
C PRO A 34 -30.92 -34.12 43.70
N GLY A 35 -32.23 -34.26 43.87
CA GLY A 35 -32.92 -35.54 44.17
C GLY A 35 -32.82 -36.60 43.06
N GLN A 36 -32.24 -36.27 41.91
CA GLN A 36 -31.69 -37.24 40.96
C GLN A 36 -30.33 -36.72 40.46
N GLY A 37 -29.30 -37.55 40.55
CA GLY A 37 -27.97 -37.22 40.00
C GLY A 37 -27.79 -37.61 38.53
N PHE A 38 -26.58 -37.35 38.02
CA PHE A 38 -26.08 -37.70 36.70
C PHE A 38 -25.66 -39.19 36.61
N THR A 39 -25.45 -39.67 35.39
CA THR A 39 -24.96 -41.02 35.09
C THR A 39 -23.56 -40.97 34.49
N LEU A 40 -22.60 -41.64 35.14
CA LEU A 40 -21.20 -41.71 34.71
C LEU A 40 -20.96 -42.98 33.88
N LYS A 41 -20.93 -42.79 32.55
CA LYS A 41 -20.74 -43.84 31.53
C LYS A 41 -19.32 -43.75 30.98
N ARG A 42 -18.49 -44.78 31.18
CA ARG A 42 -17.12 -44.83 30.61
C ARG A 42 -17.18 -44.72 29.09
N THR A 43 -16.20 -44.04 28.49
CA THR A 43 -15.99 -44.04 27.04
C THR A 43 -15.54 -45.42 26.53
N THR A 44 -15.46 -45.58 25.22
CA THR A 44 -14.92 -46.78 24.55
C THR A 44 -13.41 -46.71 24.28
N ASP A 45 -12.74 -45.64 24.73
CA ASP A 45 -11.28 -45.54 24.64
C ASP A 45 -10.63 -46.46 25.69
N GLY A 46 -9.70 -47.31 25.23
CA GLY A 46 -8.92 -48.20 26.08
C GLY A 46 -7.71 -47.54 26.73
N THR A 47 -7.30 -46.36 26.25
CA THR A 47 -6.06 -45.68 26.66
C THR A 47 -6.27 -44.63 27.75
N THR A 48 -7.45 -44.03 27.88
CA THR A 48 -7.78 -43.05 28.91
C THR A 48 -8.94 -43.48 29.83
N TYR A 49 -8.93 -43.03 31.09
CA TYR A 49 -10.02 -43.22 32.05
C TYR A 49 -11.06 -42.09 31.94
N THR A 50 -11.66 -41.96 30.76
CA THR A 50 -12.65 -40.91 30.46
C THR A 50 -14.10 -41.39 30.56
N TYR A 51 -15.00 -40.46 30.90
CA TYR A 51 -16.42 -40.72 31.12
C TYR A 51 -17.29 -39.63 30.46
N TYR A 52 -18.46 -40.03 29.96
CA TYR A 52 -19.55 -39.09 29.72
C TYR A 52 -20.32 -38.88 31.03
N VAL A 53 -20.56 -37.63 31.40
CA VAL A 53 -21.43 -37.24 32.51
C VAL A 53 -22.82 -36.95 31.95
N ILE A 54 -23.76 -37.89 32.10
CA ILE A 54 -25.04 -37.90 31.37
C ILE A 54 -26.19 -37.43 32.26
N ASP A 55 -27.00 -36.48 31.75
CA ASP A 55 -28.30 -36.06 32.29
C ASP A 55 -29.40 -36.99 31.72
N ASN A 56 -30.50 -36.45 31.21
CA ASN A 56 -31.60 -37.19 30.61
C ASN A 56 -31.37 -37.37 29.10
N GLY A 57 -32.06 -38.35 28.48
CA GLY A 57 -32.14 -38.44 27.01
C GLY A 57 -30.81 -38.70 26.26
N GLN A 58 -29.77 -39.22 26.92
CA GLN A 58 -28.39 -39.34 26.39
C GLN A 58 -27.74 -37.98 26.04
N VAL A 59 -28.17 -36.90 26.69
CA VAL A 59 -27.45 -35.61 26.70
C VAL A 59 -26.55 -35.57 27.94
N GLY A 60 -25.36 -35.00 27.82
CA GLY A 60 -24.38 -34.89 28.90
C GLY A 60 -23.67 -33.54 28.96
N LEU A 61 -22.73 -33.40 29.89
CA LEU A 61 -21.92 -32.19 30.05
C LEU A 61 -20.90 -32.07 28.92
N HIS A 62 -20.81 -30.89 28.33
CA HIS A 62 -19.92 -30.52 27.24
C HIS A 62 -19.40 -29.10 27.45
N CYS A 63 -18.15 -28.83 27.10
CA CYS A 63 -17.61 -27.47 27.14
C CYS A 63 -17.82 -26.80 25.78
N ASP A 64 -18.60 -25.72 25.71
CA ASP A 64 -18.82 -24.98 24.46
C ASP A 64 -17.62 -24.07 24.09
N GLN A 65 -17.69 -23.44 22.92
CA GLN A 65 -16.63 -22.54 22.41
C GLN A 65 -16.47 -21.25 23.24
N SER A 66 -17.37 -20.98 24.18
CA SER A 66 -17.33 -19.88 25.14
C SER A 66 -17.02 -20.38 26.56
N SER A 67 -16.48 -21.59 26.70
CA SER A 67 -16.10 -22.25 27.96
C SER A 67 -17.25 -22.53 28.93
N ASN A 68 -18.51 -22.49 28.47
CA ASN A 68 -19.65 -22.84 29.32
C ASN A 68 -19.88 -24.36 29.35
N VAL A 69 -20.35 -24.87 30.50
CA VAL A 69 -20.83 -26.25 30.60
C VAL A 69 -22.27 -26.32 30.07
N VAL A 70 -22.44 -26.86 28.87
CA VAL A 70 -23.74 -27.02 28.18
C VAL A 70 -24.14 -28.48 28.01
N GLY A 71 -25.41 -28.72 27.71
CA GLY A 71 -25.93 -30.03 27.31
C GLY A 71 -25.54 -30.37 25.86
N TRP A 72 -24.87 -31.50 25.63
CA TRP A 72 -24.56 -31.99 24.28
C TRP A 72 -24.61 -33.52 24.15
N ASN A 73 -24.41 -34.03 22.93
CA ASN A 73 -24.43 -35.47 22.61
C ASN A 73 -23.26 -36.23 23.27
N THR A 74 -23.53 -37.46 23.74
CA THR A 74 -22.60 -38.29 24.53
C THR A 74 -22.02 -39.49 23.75
N THR A 75 -21.79 -39.34 22.45
CA THR A 75 -21.25 -40.40 21.59
C THR A 75 -20.36 -39.79 20.51
N GLY A 76 -19.09 -40.19 20.45
CA GLY A 76 -18.16 -39.79 19.38
C GLY A 76 -17.59 -38.37 19.47
N ILE A 77 -17.80 -37.66 20.59
CA ILE A 77 -17.38 -36.27 20.78
C ILE A 77 -16.48 -36.17 22.01
N SER A 78 -15.20 -35.87 21.81
CA SER A 78 -14.18 -35.73 22.88
C SER A 78 -14.49 -34.60 23.86
N ALA A 79 -14.99 -33.45 23.37
CA ALA A 79 -15.39 -32.31 24.21
C ALA A 79 -16.62 -32.58 25.12
N SER A 80 -17.28 -33.74 24.98
CA SER A 80 -18.31 -34.23 25.92
C SER A 80 -17.76 -35.26 26.93
N THR A 81 -16.44 -35.51 26.94
CA THR A 81 -15.78 -36.49 27.83
C THR A 81 -15.01 -35.80 28.94
N TRP A 82 -15.03 -36.41 30.12
CA TRP A 82 -14.44 -35.88 31.35
C TRP A 82 -13.52 -36.95 31.95
N GLY A 83 -12.29 -36.56 32.26
CA GLY A 83 -11.42 -37.33 33.14
C GLY A 83 -11.73 -37.01 34.60
N PHE A 84 -11.43 -37.95 35.49
CA PHE A 84 -11.47 -37.73 36.94
C PHE A 84 -10.14 -38.19 37.54
N GLU A 85 -9.52 -37.31 38.32
CA GLU A 85 -8.37 -37.62 39.16
C GLU A 85 -8.83 -37.63 40.62
N GLU A 86 -8.41 -38.64 41.39
CA GLU A 86 -8.72 -38.75 42.81
C GLU A 86 -7.63 -38.04 43.60
N VAL A 87 -8.01 -36.97 44.31
CA VAL A 87 -7.09 -36.09 45.05
C VAL A 87 -7.45 -36.07 46.53
N GLU A 88 -6.49 -36.39 47.40
CA GLU A 88 -6.63 -36.21 48.84
C GLU A 88 -6.47 -34.71 49.19
N LEU A 89 -7.54 -34.08 49.67
CA LEU A 89 -7.55 -32.69 50.11
C LEU A 89 -7.87 -32.64 51.60
N SER A 90 -7.08 -31.91 52.38
CA SER A 90 -7.34 -31.70 53.81
C SER A 90 -8.48 -30.71 54.04
N ASP A 91 -9.23 -30.84 55.14
CA ASP A 91 -10.26 -29.87 55.53
C ASP A 91 -9.71 -28.44 55.63
N GLU A 92 -8.44 -28.30 56.04
CA GLU A 92 -7.71 -27.01 56.06
C GLU A 92 -7.54 -26.41 54.66
N PHE A 93 -7.15 -27.20 53.66
CA PHE A 93 -7.05 -26.74 52.27
C PHE A 93 -8.41 -26.31 51.72
N ILE A 94 -9.45 -27.11 52.00
CA ILE A 94 -10.83 -26.82 51.59
C ILE A 94 -11.33 -25.52 52.25
N GLN A 95 -11.07 -25.35 53.56
CA GLN A 95 -11.49 -24.16 54.30
C GLN A 95 -10.74 -22.91 53.81
N LYS A 96 -9.42 -22.99 53.59
CA LYS A 96 -8.64 -21.90 53.00
C LYS A 96 -9.18 -21.46 51.63
N GLY A 97 -9.62 -22.41 50.80
CA GLY A 97 -10.29 -22.13 49.53
C GLY A 97 -11.66 -21.44 49.67
N ARG A 98 -12.39 -21.71 50.76
CA ARG A 98 -13.63 -20.98 51.11
C ARG A 98 -13.34 -19.59 51.65
N ASP A 99 -12.34 -19.45 52.52
CA ASP A 99 -11.99 -18.17 53.13
C ASP A 99 -11.51 -17.16 52.08
N ALA A 100 -10.70 -17.61 51.10
CA ALA A 100 -10.31 -16.80 49.94
C ALA A 100 -11.51 -16.37 49.08
N LEU A 101 -12.44 -17.28 48.79
CA LEU A 101 -13.67 -16.98 48.04
C LEU A 101 -14.58 -16.01 48.80
N ASN A 102 -14.73 -16.19 50.11
CA ASN A 102 -15.50 -15.31 50.99
C ASN A 102 -14.86 -13.91 51.08
N ALA A 103 -13.53 -13.83 51.17
CA ALA A 103 -12.80 -12.57 51.16
C ALA A 103 -12.99 -11.81 49.83
N TYR A 104 -12.84 -12.49 48.69
CA TYR A 104 -13.09 -11.87 47.37
C TYR A 104 -14.56 -11.44 47.18
N THR A 105 -15.51 -12.28 47.61
CA THR A 105 -16.95 -11.93 47.56
C THR A 105 -17.25 -10.71 48.44
N SER A 106 -16.61 -10.61 49.61
CA SER A 106 -16.75 -9.47 50.52
C SER A 106 -16.08 -8.21 49.98
N LEU A 107 -14.93 -8.34 49.32
CA LEU A 107 -14.22 -7.26 48.63
C LEU A 107 -15.12 -6.63 47.56
N VAL A 108 -15.60 -7.44 46.61
CA VAL A 108 -16.46 -6.98 45.50
C VAL A 108 -17.75 -6.36 46.02
N ALA A 109 -18.37 -6.93 47.06
CA ALA A 109 -19.58 -6.39 47.67
C ALA A 109 -19.39 -5.08 48.46
N ASN A 110 -18.15 -4.61 48.65
CA ASN A 110 -17.82 -3.39 49.41
C ASN A 110 -16.99 -2.36 48.63
N ILE A 111 -16.84 -2.52 47.30
CA ILE A 111 -16.05 -1.59 46.46
C ILE A 111 -16.44 -0.13 46.66
N ASP A 112 -17.73 0.22 46.76
CA ASP A 112 -18.18 1.59 47.00
C ASP A 112 -17.73 2.17 48.36
N ASN A 113 -17.65 1.32 49.40
CA ASN A 113 -17.16 1.71 50.72
C ASN A 113 -15.64 1.98 50.68
N TYR A 114 -14.88 1.12 49.99
CA TYR A 114 -13.45 1.33 49.80
C TYR A 114 -13.17 2.56 48.91
N ASN A 115 -13.93 2.78 47.83
CA ASN A 115 -13.85 3.98 47.01
C ASN A 115 -14.11 5.26 47.81
N THR A 116 -15.07 5.24 48.73
CA THR A 116 -15.34 6.37 49.63
C THR A 116 -14.14 6.66 50.54
N ALA A 117 -13.52 5.63 51.11
CA ALA A 117 -12.33 5.78 51.95
C ALA A 117 -11.08 6.21 51.15
N LEU A 118 -10.86 5.66 49.96
CA LEU A 118 -9.76 6.04 49.07
C LEU A 118 -9.90 7.51 48.62
N ALA A 119 -11.12 7.97 48.31
CA ALA A 119 -11.41 9.38 48.05
C ALA A 119 -11.26 10.28 49.31
N GLY A 120 -11.19 9.70 50.51
CA GLY A 120 -10.74 10.35 51.73
C GLY A 120 -9.24 10.65 51.74
N LEU A 121 -8.43 9.75 51.18
CA LEU A 121 -6.96 9.80 51.25
C LEU A 121 -6.26 10.42 50.02
N PHE A 122 -6.77 10.16 48.81
CA PHE A 122 -6.14 10.53 47.53
C PHE A 122 -6.75 11.76 46.86
N GLN A 123 -5.99 12.39 45.96
CA GLN A 123 -6.45 13.47 45.09
C GLN A 123 -7.14 12.91 43.83
N ASP A 124 -6.70 11.75 43.37
CA ASP A 124 -7.08 11.07 42.13
C ASP A 124 -7.67 9.68 42.43
N LYS A 125 -8.61 9.19 41.61
CA LYS A 125 -9.26 7.88 41.87
C LYS A 125 -8.36 6.70 41.49
N ALA A 126 -7.35 6.93 40.64
CA ALA A 126 -6.29 5.96 40.40
C ALA A 126 -5.33 5.81 41.60
N CYS A 127 -5.56 6.53 42.70
CA CYS A 127 -4.81 6.37 43.95
C CYS A 127 -3.29 6.51 43.75
N THR A 128 -2.87 7.52 42.97
CA THR A 128 -1.45 7.76 42.64
C THR A 128 -0.83 8.90 43.44
N THR A 129 -1.64 9.83 43.92
CA THR A 129 -1.21 11.05 44.63
C THR A 129 -2.06 11.29 45.87
N LEU A 130 -1.45 11.21 47.06
CA LEU A 130 -2.16 11.52 48.31
C LEU A 130 -2.44 13.03 48.45
N LYS A 131 -3.50 13.37 49.19
CA LYS A 131 -3.78 14.77 49.56
C LYS A 131 -2.65 15.31 50.44
N GLU A 132 -2.38 16.62 50.35
CA GLU A 132 -1.23 17.25 51.02
C GLU A 132 -1.22 17.04 52.55
N ASP A 133 -2.39 17.07 53.18
CA ASP A 133 -2.59 16.82 54.62
C ASP A 133 -2.36 15.36 55.00
N ILE A 134 -2.80 14.41 54.17
CA ILE A 134 -2.60 12.96 54.36
C ILE A 134 -1.13 12.57 54.11
N GLN A 135 -0.50 13.18 53.09
CA GLN A 135 0.91 12.99 52.77
C GLN A 135 1.85 13.54 53.87
N ALA A 136 1.40 14.55 54.62
CA ALA A 136 2.13 15.16 55.73
C ALA A 136 2.04 14.37 57.06
N LEU A 137 1.19 13.34 57.15
CA LEU A 137 1.08 12.50 58.35
C LEU A 137 2.33 11.63 58.58
N SER A 138 2.65 11.33 59.84
CA SER A 138 3.50 10.19 60.16
C SER A 138 2.79 8.87 59.84
N ASP A 139 3.53 7.76 59.77
CA ASP A 139 2.92 6.46 59.47
C ASP A 139 1.96 6.01 60.59
N GLU A 140 2.25 6.35 61.85
CA GLU A 140 1.39 6.09 63.01
C GLU A 140 0.13 6.98 63.00
N GLN A 141 0.24 8.22 62.48
CA GLN A 141 -0.91 9.11 62.28
C GLN A 141 -1.81 8.65 61.12
N LEU A 142 -1.22 8.09 60.06
CA LEU A 142 -1.95 7.45 58.97
C LEU A 142 -2.64 6.17 59.46
N GLU A 143 -1.98 5.33 60.26
CA GLU A 143 -2.59 4.14 60.88
C GLU A 143 -3.76 4.50 61.82
N ALA A 144 -3.78 5.70 62.38
CA ALA A 144 -4.87 6.24 63.19
C ALA A 144 -5.99 6.93 62.38
N ASN A 145 -5.85 7.09 61.06
CA ASN A 145 -6.85 7.71 60.20
C ASN A 145 -8.03 6.75 59.94
N THR A 146 -9.27 7.24 60.05
CA THR A 146 -10.49 6.44 59.92
C THR A 146 -10.70 5.84 58.54
N ASP A 147 -10.31 6.56 57.50
CA ASP A 147 -10.49 6.12 56.12
C ASP A 147 -9.44 5.05 55.79
N TYR A 148 -8.19 5.23 56.24
CA TYR A 148 -7.15 4.19 56.17
C TYR A 148 -7.56 2.91 56.92
N GLN A 149 -8.15 3.03 58.11
CA GLN A 149 -8.64 1.88 58.88
C GLN A 149 -9.83 1.14 58.23
N ALA A 150 -10.56 1.77 57.31
CA ALA A 150 -11.65 1.14 56.58
C ALA A 150 -11.19 0.27 55.38
N LEU A 151 -9.92 0.38 54.97
CA LEU A 151 -9.34 -0.33 53.83
C LEU A 151 -8.90 -1.76 54.15
N THR A 152 -8.75 -2.60 53.12
CA THR A 152 -8.12 -3.93 53.27
C THR A 152 -6.61 -3.81 53.51
N ALA A 153 -5.97 -4.87 54.01
CA ALA A 153 -4.52 -4.88 54.25
C ALA A 153 -3.69 -4.57 52.98
N ASP A 154 -4.13 -5.07 51.82
CA ASP A 154 -3.47 -4.83 50.53
C ASP A 154 -3.58 -3.35 50.11
N MET A 155 -4.76 -2.74 50.31
CA MET A 155 -5.00 -1.32 50.05
C MET A 155 -4.21 -0.43 51.03
N GLN A 156 -4.13 -0.81 52.31
CA GLN A 156 -3.30 -0.13 53.31
C GLN A 156 -1.81 -0.16 52.95
N ALA A 157 -1.33 -1.30 52.46
CA ALA A 157 0.04 -1.44 51.95
C ALA A 157 0.28 -0.56 50.70
N MET A 158 -0.67 -0.49 49.76
CA MET A 158 -0.65 0.42 48.61
C MET A 158 -0.55 1.88 49.05
N VAL A 159 -1.41 2.34 49.97
CA VAL A 159 -1.38 3.72 50.50
C VAL A 159 -0.01 4.06 51.07
N LYS A 160 0.59 3.18 51.87
CA LYS A 160 1.94 3.39 52.41
C LYS A 160 3.02 3.39 51.33
N LYS A 161 2.93 2.51 50.32
CA LYS A 161 3.89 2.47 49.20
C LYS A 161 3.86 3.74 48.36
N VAL A 162 2.67 4.30 48.12
CA VAL A 162 2.53 5.63 47.50
C VAL A 162 3.13 6.70 48.40
N LYS A 163 2.65 6.82 49.65
CA LYS A 163 3.05 7.86 50.62
C LYS A 163 4.57 7.97 50.80
N ASN A 164 5.22 6.83 51.00
CA ASN A 164 6.64 6.76 51.35
C ASN A 164 7.51 6.48 50.09
N ASN A 165 6.90 6.42 48.91
CA ASN A 165 7.51 6.11 47.60
C ASN A 165 8.42 4.85 47.64
N THR A 166 8.02 3.81 48.37
CA THR A 166 8.83 2.59 48.60
C THR A 166 8.68 1.56 47.48
N TRP A 167 8.78 2.01 46.24
CA TRP A 167 8.72 1.17 45.04
C TRP A 167 10.03 0.43 44.83
N GLN A 168 9.99 -0.78 44.29
CA GLN A 168 11.22 -1.51 43.97
C GLN A 168 11.94 -0.89 42.75
N THR A 169 13.06 -0.21 43.02
CA THR A 169 14.09 0.09 42.03
C THR A 169 14.87 -1.18 41.69
N TYR A 170 15.16 -1.39 40.40
CA TYR A 170 15.99 -2.51 39.94
C TYR A 170 17.28 -1.95 39.33
N SER A 171 18.42 -2.59 39.62
CA SER A 171 19.74 -2.13 39.20
C SER A 171 20.55 -3.25 38.54
N ARG A 172 21.25 -2.90 37.45
CA ARG A 172 22.25 -3.73 36.75
C ARG A 172 23.61 -3.61 37.43
N ALA A 173 24.50 -4.57 37.15
CA ALA A 173 25.88 -4.55 37.68
C ALA A 173 26.75 -3.40 37.12
N ASN A 174 26.35 -2.75 36.03
CA ASN A 174 27.04 -1.58 35.46
C ASN A 174 26.63 -0.24 36.13
N GLY A 175 25.71 -0.25 37.09
CA GLY A 175 25.18 0.95 37.77
C GLY A 175 23.95 1.58 37.11
N TYR A 176 23.47 1.06 35.97
CA TYR A 176 22.17 1.44 35.41
C TYR A 176 21.03 0.97 36.32
N SER A 177 20.01 1.79 36.53
CA SER A 177 18.84 1.45 37.35
C SER A 177 17.57 2.18 36.91
N ARG A 178 16.41 1.56 37.16
CA ARG A 178 15.09 2.14 36.86
C ARG A 178 14.04 1.62 37.85
N ASP A 179 13.06 2.47 38.17
CA ASP A 179 11.96 2.20 39.09
C ASP A 179 10.86 1.36 38.40
N PHE A 180 11.23 0.17 37.92
CA PHE A 180 10.32 -0.64 37.09
C PHE A 180 9.03 -1.02 37.80
N GLU A 181 9.01 -1.21 39.12
CA GLU A 181 7.75 -1.52 39.81
C GLU A 181 6.75 -0.37 39.63
N LYS A 182 7.17 0.88 39.85
CA LYS A 182 6.31 2.06 39.65
C LYS A 182 5.95 2.25 38.18
N PHE A 183 6.92 2.07 37.27
CA PHE A 183 6.74 2.26 35.83
C PHE A 183 5.74 1.29 35.17
N PHE A 184 5.58 0.08 35.71
CA PHE A 184 4.58 -0.89 35.25
C PHE A 184 3.27 -0.84 36.06
N ARG A 185 3.34 -0.62 37.38
CA ARG A 185 2.13 -0.54 38.23
C ARG A 185 1.36 0.76 38.09
N VAL A 186 2.01 1.89 37.84
CA VAL A 186 1.36 3.22 37.75
C VAL A 186 1.59 3.82 36.37
N ARG A 187 0.51 4.17 35.68
CA ARG A 187 0.54 4.74 34.32
C ARG A 187 -0.54 5.79 34.13
N ASP A 188 -0.23 6.81 33.34
CA ASP A 188 -1.12 7.90 32.91
C ASP A 188 -1.16 8.05 31.38
N ASP A 189 -0.81 6.97 30.66
CA ASP A 189 -0.57 6.95 29.21
C ASP A 189 -1.37 5.87 28.45
N TYR A 190 -2.42 5.30 29.05
CA TYR A 190 -3.30 4.34 28.36
C TYR A 190 -4.20 5.06 27.35
N LYS A 191 -3.72 5.18 26.11
CA LYS A 191 -4.40 5.87 25.01
C LYS A 191 -5.60 5.10 24.49
N ALA A 192 -6.66 5.81 24.08
CA ALA A 192 -7.79 5.20 23.36
C ALA A 192 -7.35 4.67 21.98
N TYR A 193 -7.72 3.43 21.65
CA TYR A 193 -7.51 2.82 20.32
C TYR A 193 -8.80 2.88 19.50
N SER A 194 -8.71 3.01 18.18
CA SER A 194 -9.89 2.97 17.29
C SER A 194 -10.46 1.55 17.15
N HIS A 195 -11.73 1.42 16.75
CA HIS A 195 -12.44 0.13 16.79
C HIS A 195 -11.79 -0.97 15.92
N TYR A 196 -11.20 -2.00 16.55
CA TYR A 196 -10.26 -2.94 15.89
C TYR A 196 -10.86 -3.75 14.73
N GLN A 197 -12.16 -4.09 14.78
CA GLN A 197 -12.87 -4.75 13.69
C GLN A 197 -13.35 -3.78 12.60
N LYS A 198 -14.06 -2.71 12.98
CA LYS A 198 -14.64 -1.75 12.04
C LYS A 198 -13.57 -1.07 11.19
N MET A 199 -12.45 -0.64 11.79
CA MET A 199 -11.36 0.01 11.06
C MET A 199 -10.72 -0.87 9.98
N ALA A 200 -10.85 -2.21 10.04
CA ALA A 200 -10.38 -3.08 8.97
C ALA A 200 -11.33 -3.14 7.76
N TRP A 201 -12.58 -2.65 7.88
CA TRP A 201 -13.56 -2.71 6.81
C TRP A 201 -13.14 -1.90 5.57
N ASN A 202 -13.72 -2.26 4.42
CA ASN A 202 -13.33 -1.73 3.13
C ASN A 202 -13.55 -0.21 2.98
N GLU A 203 -14.47 0.38 3.73
CA GLU A 203 -14.73 1.82 3.73
C GLU A 203 -13.67 2.64 4.49
N TYR A 204 -12.86 2.01 5.36
CA TYR A 204 -11.78 2.68 6.12
C TYR A 204 -10.40 2.35 5.54
N THR A 205 -9.82 1.19 5.87
CA THR A 205 -8.45 0.84 5.45
C THR A 205 -8.41 -0.05 4.21
N GLY A 206 -9.37 -0.96 4.02
CA GLY A 206 -9.33 -1.95 2.93
C GLY A 206 -8.55 -3.22 3.28
N MET A 207 -8.73 -3.77 4.47
CA MET A 207 -7.98 -4.92 5.00
C MET A 207 -8.80 -6.21 5.04
N SER A 208 -8.12 -7.36 5.12
CA SER A 208 -8.73 -8.70 5.17
C SER A 208 -9.10 -9.15 6.59
N ASN A 209 -8.38 -8.64 7.59
CA ASN A 209 -8.32 -9.14 8.95
C ASN A 209 -8.51 -7.99 9.95
N SER A 210 -9.18 -8.24 11.08
CA SER A 210 -9.28 -7.23 12.15
C SER A 210 -7.94 -7.04 12.86
N PHE A 211 -7.69 -5.81 13.33
CA PHE A 211 -6.48 -5.43 14.06
C PHE A 211 -6.33 -6.14 15.41
N GLY A 212 -5.16 -6.03 16.03
CA GLY A 212 -4.86 -6.63 17.34
C GLY A 212 -5.66 -6.02 18.49
N LYS A 213 -6.10 -6.85 19.45
CA LYS A 213 -6.70 -6.40 20.71
C LYS A 213 -5.67 -6.12 21.81
N LEU A 214 -4.53 -6.79 21.79
CA LEU A 214 -3.55 -6.74 22.88
C LEU A 214 -2.64 -5.51 22.71
N SER A 215 -3.23 -4.31 22.79
CA SER A 215 -2.58 -3.02 22.50
C SER A 215 -1.97 -2.34 23.74
N GLY A 216 -2.48 -2.64 24.93
CA GLY A 216 -2.03 -2.10 26.22
C GLY A 216 -1.49 -3.18 27.18
N PRO A 217 -0.36 -3.84 26.89
CA PRO A 217 0.31 -4.71 27.86
C PRO A 217 0.63 -3.95 29.15
N THR A 218 0.49 -4.61 30.29
CA THR A 218 0.77 -4.01 31.62
C THR A 218 2.17 -4.32 32.13
N GLY A 219 2.72 -5.50 31.80
CA GLY A 219 3.90 -6.05 32.48
C GLY A 219 3.60 -6.73 33.82
N ILE A 220 2.32 -6.86 34.20
CA ILE A 220 1.86 -7.59 35.37
C ILE A 220 1.39 -8.98 34.94
N VAL A 221 1.84 -9.99 35.69
CA VAL A 221 1.42 -11.39 35.57
C VAL A 221 0.91 -11.89 36.92
N GLY A 222 0.25 -13.04 36.95
CA GLY A 222 -0.09 -13.72 38.19
C GLY A 222 -0.63 -15.12 37.98
N LYS A 223 -0.88 -15.83 39.07
CA LYS A 223 -1.27 -17.26 39.11
C LYS A 223 -2.71 -17.46 39.62
N THR A 224 -3.19 -18.70 39.56
CA THR A 224 -4.50 -19.10 40.07
C THR A 224 -4.73 -18.60 41.50
N GLY A 225 -5.77 -17.78 41.68
CA GLY A 225 -6.19 -17.23 42.96
C GLY A 225 -5.62 -15.86 43.32
N ASP A 226 -4.70 -15.31 42.51
CA ASP A 226 -4.26 -13.92 42.69
C ASP A 226 -5.43 -12.95 42.44
N ILE A 227 -5.61 -12.00 43.36
CA ILE A 227 -6.49 -10.84 43.19
C ILE A 227 -5.64 -9.69 42.64
N ILE A 228 -6.05 -9.12 41.52
CA ILE A 228 -5.52 -7.89 40.95
C ILE A 228 -6.48 -6.75 41.30
N TYR A 229 -5.94 -5.71 41.93
CA TYR A 229 -6.66 -4.47 42.24
C TYR A 229 -6.29 -3.44 41.16
N ILE A 230 -7.30 -2.85 40.50
CA ILE A 230 -7.11 -1.91 39.38
C ILE A 230 -7.86 -0.63 39.70
N TYR A 231 -7.13 0.44 40.01
CA TYR A 231 -7.68 1.76 40.31
C TYR A 231 -7.62 2.63 39.04
N VAL A 232 -8.77 3.16 38.58
CA VAL A 232 -8.89 3.99 37.37
C VAL A 232 -9.31 5.41 37.75
N ASP A 233 -8.72 6.43 37.13
CA ASP A 233 -8.94 7.82 37.56
C ASP A 233 -10.31 8.39 37.14
N GLU A 234 -10.71 8.13 35.89
CA GLU A 234 -11.95 8.63 35.29
C GLU A 234 -12.89 7.49 34.88
N GLU A 235 -14.17 7.83 34.67
CA GLU A 235 -15.14 6.87 34.12
C GLU A 235 -14.96 6.84 32.60
N PRO A 236 -14.87 5.65 31.96
CA PRO A 236 -14.79 5.59 30.51
C PRO A 236 -15.99 6.30 29.87
N SER A 237 -15.71 7.13 28.85
CA SER A 237 -16.76 7.81 28.08
C SER A 237 -17.74 6.79 27.49
N ALA A 238 -19.03 7.15 27.39
CA ALA A 238 -20.08 6.21 26.97
C ALA A 238 -19.95 5.68 25.52
N ASP A 239 -19.03 6.24 24.72
CA ASP A 239 -18.64 5.76 23.39
C ASP A 239 -17.45 4.79 23.41
N CYS A 240 -16.90 4.47 24.59
CA CYS A 240 -15.65 3.74 24.74
C CYS A 240 -15.78 2.51 25.64
N THR A 241 -15.14 1.43 25.23
CA THR A 241 -14.96 0.21 26.01
C THR A 241 -13.60 0.25 26.71
N LEU A 242 -13.59 0.25 28.05
CA LEU A 242 -12.39 0.07 28.88
C LEU A 242 -12.46 -1.26 29.64
N GLN A 243 -11.49 -2.13 29.44
CA GLN A 243 -11.46 -3.49 29.99
C GLN A 243 -10.06 -3.88 30.47
N ALA A 244 -10.00 -4.64 31.56
CA ALA A 244 -8.90 -5.55 31.83
C ALA A 244 -9.09 -6.83 31.01
N GLU A 245 -8.05 -7.31 30.33
CA GLU A 245 -8.05 -8.57 29.59
C GLU A 245 -6.96 -9.51 30.13
N VAL A 246 -7.41 -10.67 30.63
CA VAL A 246 -6.57 -11.68 31.28
C VAL A 246 -6.27 -12.80 30.28
N VAL A 247 -5.04 -12.82 29.77
CA VAL A 247 -4.61 -13.77 28.75
C VAL A 247 -3.76 -14.87 29.39
N LYS A 248 -4.19 -16.12 29.25
CA LYS A 248 -3.49 -17.31 29.77
C LYS A 248 -2.05 -17.39 29.25
N ASP A 249 -1.11 -17.65 30.16
CA ASP A 249 0.29 -17.97 29.87
C ASP A 249 0.42 -19.23 28.99
N SER A 250 1.35 -19.21 28.02
CA SER A 250 1.50 -20.31 27.07
C SER A 250 2.85 -20.34 26.35
N GLU A 251 3.31 -21.55 26.06
CA GLU A 251 4.42 -21.82 25.12
C GLU A 251 4.03 -21.53 23.65
N SER A 252 2.74 -21.38 23.34
CA SER A 252 2.24 -20.98 22.01
C SER A 252 1.29 -19.78 22.14
N PRO A 253 1.81 -18.55 22.35
CA PRO A 253 1.01 -17.34 22.52
C PRO A 253 0.01 -17.06 21.38
N GLY A 254 0.32 -17.46 20.14
CA GLY A 254 -0.59 -17.34 18.99
C GLY A 254 -1.84 -18.19 19.05
N ASP A 255 -1.93 -19.16 19.98
CA ASP A 255 -3.17 -19.88 20.31
C ASP A 255 -3.98 -19.17 21.43
N ARG A 256 -3.42 -18.12 22.04
CA ARG A 256 -3.99 -17.34 23.17
C ARG A 256 -4.12 -15.84 22.83
N ARG A 257 -4.70 -15.59 21.66
CA ARG A 257 -4.79 -14.27 21.01
C ARG A 257 -5.66 -13.23 21.74
N THR A 258 -6.52 -13.71 22.64
CA THR A 258 -7.48 -12.93 23.44
C THR A 258 -7.68 -13.59 24.80
N GLY A 259 -8.11 -12.82 25.78
CA GLY A 259 -8.30 -13.26 27.17
C GLY A 259 -9.73 -13.18 27.68
N THR A 260 -9.92 -13.51 28.95
CA THR A 260 -11.16 -13.20 29.68
C THR A 260 -11.17 -11.70 29.99
N THR A 261 -12.24 -11.00 29.63
CA THR A 261 -12.35 -9.54 29.85
C THR A 261 -13.19 -9.19 31.08
N THR A 262 -12.92 -8.04 31.67
CA THR A 262 -13.71 -7.42 32.74
C THR A 262 -13.75 -5.92 32.50
N ASN A 263 -14.96 -5.34 32.43
CA ASN A 263 -15.13 -3.89 32.30
C ASN A 263 -14.55 -3.16 33.51
N LEU A 264 -13.94 -2.00 33.29
CA LEU A 264 -13.38 -1.16 34.35
C LEU A 264 -14.17 0.14 34.48
N HIS A 265 -14.41 0.54 35.72
CA HIS A 265 -15.10 1.77 36.11
C HIS A 265 -14.18 2.65 36.98
N ALA A 266 -14.56 3.90 37.21
CA ALA A 266 -13.75 4.86 37.97
C ALA A 266 -13.59 4.45 39.44
N GLY A 267 -12.36 4.53 39.96
CA GLY A 267 -11.98 4.02 41.28
C GLY A 267 -11.52 2.56 41.22
N LEU A 268 -11.68 1.86 42.35
CA LEU A 268 -11.29 0.47 42.56
C LEU A 268 -12.13 -0.51 41.72
N ASN A 269 -11.43 -1.37 41.00
CA ASN A 269 -11.93 -2.60 40.37
C ASN A 269 -11.12 -3.78 40.91
N ALA A 270 -11.69 -4.99 40.91
CA ALA A 270 -11.01 -6.21 41.32
C ALA A 270 -11.19 -7.33 40.29
N VAL A 271 -10.11 -8.03 39.95
CA VAL A 271 -10.08 -9.14 38.98
C VAL A 271 -9.36 -10.33 39.61
N VAL A 272 -9.96 -11.52 39.57
CA VAL A 272 -9.31 -12.77 40.01
C VAL A 272 -8.73 -13.53 38.82
N LEU A 273 -7.47 -13.94 38.92
CA LEU A 273 -6.82 -14.78 37.93
C LEU A 273 -7.18 -16.25 38.18
N GLY A 274 -7.89 -16.88 37.25
CA GLY A 274 -8.23 -18.31 37.34
C GLY A 274 -7.05 -19.24 37.05
N GLU A 275 -6.09 -18.78 36.25
CA GLU A 275 -4.92 -19.54 35.79
C GLU A 275 -3.72 -18.61 35.56
N PRO A 276 -2.47 -19.12 35.52
CA PRO A 276 -1.29 -18.34 35.15
C PRO A 276 -1.53 -17.51 33.89
N SER A 277 -1.40 -16.19 34.01
CA SER A 277 -1.85 -15.23 32.99
C SER A 277 -1.03 -13.95 32.96
N THR A 278 -0.99 -13.30 31.79
CA THR A 278 -0.53 -11.92 31.58
C THR A 278 -1.74 -10.98 31.51
N LEU A 279 -1.63 -9.81 32.15
CA LEU A 279 -2.67 -8.79 32.18
C LEU A 279 -2.46 -7.72 31.09
N TYR A 280 -3.53 -7.35 30.42
CA TYR A 280 -3.59 -6.26 29.45
C TYR A 280 -4.72 -5.28 29.82
N ILE A 281 -4.58 -4.01 29.44
CA ILE A 281 -5.67 -3.05 29.38
C ILE A 281 -6.06 -2.88 27.91
N PHE A 282 -7.35 -3.05 27.62
CA PHE A 282 -7.97 -2.77 26.35
C PHE A 282 -8.81 -1.51 26.50
N TYR A 283 -8.43 -0.42 25.83
CA TYR A 283 -9.18 0.84 25.81
C TYR A 283 -9.50 1.21 24.36
N GLN A 284 -10.76 1.12 23.99
CA GLN A 284 -11.25 1.30 22.62
C GLN A 284 -12.31 2.41 22.55
N LEU A 285 -12.25 3.22 21.50
CA LEU A 285 -13.35 4.05 21.01
C LEU A 285 -14.20 3.22 20.03
N ASP A 286 -15.48 3.05 20.34
CA ASP A 286 -16.36 2.12 19.64
C ASP A 286 -17.01 2.71 18.37
N ASP A 287 -16.93 4.03 18.17
CA ASP A 287 -17.40 4.74 16.97
C ASP A 287 -16.20 5.18 16.08
N PRO A 288 -16.03 4.61 14.86
CA PRO A 288 -14.90 4.92 13.99
C PRO A 288 -14.96 6.32 13.33
N GLU A 289 -16.10 7.03 13.42
CA GLU A 289 -16.24 8.38 12.89
C GLU A 289 -15.75 9.48 13.86
N LYS A 290 -15.50 9.15 15.13
CA LYS A 290 -15.06 10.11 16.16
C LYS A 290 -13.53 10.22 16.24
N PHE A 291 -13.03 11.37 16.70
CA PHE A 291 -11.59 11.65 16.77
C PHE A 291 -10.99 11.18 18.10
N LEU A 292 -9.85 10.48 18.02
CA LEU A 292 -9.10 9.93 19.17
C LEU A 292 -8.34 11.00 19.98
N ALA A 293 -8.59 12.28 19.70
CA ALA A 293 -8.07 13.43 20.46
C ALA A 293 -9.14 14.01 21.41
N ASP A 294 -10.41 13.66 21.22
CA ASP A 294 -11.53 14.11 22.06
C ASP A 294 -11.69 13.26 23.34
N TYR A 295 -10.89 12.20 23.47
CA TYR A 295 -10.92 11.23 24.56
C TYR A 295 -9.58 11.25 25.33
N PRO A 296 -9.59 11.38 26.67
CA PRO A 296 -8.37 11.46 27.48
C PRO A 296 -7.63 10.11 27.54
N ASP A 297 -6.31 10.17 27.73
CA ASP A 297 -5.53 8.99 28.10
C ASP A 297 -5.88 8.57 29.53
N MET A 298 -6.11 7.27 29.77
CA MET A 298 -6.51 6.77 31.08
C MET A 298 -5.33 6.63 32.04
N ARG A 299 -5.46 7.21 33.23
CA ARG A 299 -4.59 6.90 34.38
C ARG A 299 -5.13 5.69 35.13
N ILE A 300 -4.25 4.70 35.31
CA ILE A 300 -4.54 3.40 35.92
C ILE A 300 -3.37 2.98 36.82
N HIS A 301 -3.70 2.48 38.00
CA HIS A 301 -2.79 1.91 38.99
C HIS A 301 -3.16 0.44 39.25
N ILE A 302 -2.19 -0.47 39.20
CA ILE A 302 -2.38 -1.92 39.28
C ILE A 302 -1.58 -2.51 40.45
N GLU A 303 -2.30 -3.06 41.44
CA GLU A 303 -1.74 -3.77 42.59
C GLU A 303 -2.17 -5.23 42.62
N GLY A 304 -1.46 -6.04 43.42
CA GLY A 304 -1.52 -7.50 43.30
C GLY A 304 -0.71 -8.01 42.10
N GLY A 305 -0.63 -9.33 41.95
CA GLY A 305 0.22 -9.98 40.94
C GLY A 305 1.71 -9.62 41.07
N GLU A 306 2.49 -10.10 40.11
CA GLU A 306 3.95 -9.98 40.08
C GLU A 306 4.40 -9.20 38.84
N VAL A 307 5.48 -8.40 38.99
CA VAL A 307 6.05 -7.64 37.88
C VAL A 307 6.94 -8.58 37.04
N GLN A 308 6.50 -8.84 35.81
CA GLN A 308 7.29 -9.45 34.72
C GLN A 308 7.96 -8.35 33.88
N GLY A 309 7.27 -7.20 33.74
CA GLY A 309 7.65 -6.12 32.83
C GLY A 309 7.44 -6.48 31.36
N TYR A 310 7.67 -5.49 30.49
CA TYR A 310 7.69 -5.64 29.04
C TYR A 310 8.50 -4.51 28.41
N PHE A 311 8.89 -4.63 27.13
CA PHE A 311 9.60 -3.57 26.43
C PHE A 311 8.62 -2.65 25.68
N ASP A 312 8.74 -1.33 25.85
CA ASP A 312 7.91 -0.34 25.17
C ASP A 312 8.74 0.82 24.61
N LEU A 313 8.91 0.82 23.28
CA LEU A 313 9.60 1.89 22.57
C LEU A 313 8.86 3.23 22.69
N THR A 314 7.52 3.19 22.74
CA THR A 314 6.65 4.38 22.81
C THR A 314 6.74 5.08 24.18
N ARG A 315 7.25 4.37 25.21
CA ARG A 315 7.52 4.88 26.57
C ARG A 315 9.01 5.13 26.84
N GLY A 316 9.82 5.28 25.78
CA GLY A 316 11.24 5.61 25.89
C GLY A 316 12.08 4.54 26.59
N MET A 317 11.86 3.27 26.26
CA MET A 317 12.74 2.19 26.70
C MET A 317 13.86 1.94 25.70
N THR A 318 15.04 1.60 26.23
CA THR A 318 16.32 1.50 25.53
C THR A 318 16.92 0.08 25.62
N ASN A 319 18.03 -0.19 24.93
CA ASN A 319 18.73 -1.48 25.08
C ASN A 319 19.20 -1.75 26.52
N GLU A 320 19.50 -0.72 27.34
CA GLU A 320 19.82 -0.89 28.76
C GLU A 320 18.60 -1.30 29.60
N ASP A 321 17.40 -0.79 29.27
CA ASP A 321 16.14 -1.20 29.88
C ASP A 321 15.82 -2.66 29.59
N TRP A 322 15.98 -3.07 28.32
CA TRP A 322 15.81 -4.45 27.90
C TRP A 322 16.75 -5.40 28.68
N MET A 323 18.02 -5.02 28.85
CA MET A 323 18.94 -5.79 29.67
C MET A 323 18.56 -5.82 31.15
N LEU A 324 18.07 -4.72 31.72
CA LEU A 324 17.60 -4.69 33.11
C LEU A 324 16.37 -5.58 33.32
N LEU A 325 15.44 -5.63 32.36
CA LEU A 325 14.30 -6.58 32.36
C LEU A 325 14.79 -8.03 32.38
N ARG A 326 15.68 -8.40 31.45
CA ARG A 326 16.24 -9.77 31.34
C ARG A 326 16.99 -10.19 32.60
N GLU A 327 17.75 -9.27 33.19
CA GLU A 327 18.57 -9.54 34.36
C GLU A 327 17.80 -9.66 35.69
N LYS A 328 16.51 -9.28 35.74
CA LYS A 328 15.80 -9.04 37.02
C LYS A 328 14.31 -9.42 37.06
N LEU A 329 13.63 -9.51 35.92
CA LEU A 329 12.15 -9.50 35.88
C LEU A 329 11.50 -10.52 34.94
N LEU A 330 12.14 -10.89 33.83
CA LEU A 330 11.56 -11.77 32.78
C LEU A 330 11.63 -13.27 33.11
N ASP A 331 11.30 -13.65 34.34
CA ASP A 331 11.44 -15.01 34.89
C ASP A 331 10.13 -15.67 35.35
N LYS A 332 8.97 -15.01 35.16
CA LYS A 332 7.68 -15.38 35.80
C LYS A 332 6.61 -15.89 34.84
N SER A 333 6.81 -15.71 33.54
CA SER A 333 5.87 -16.08 32.48
C SER A 333 6.63 -16.53 31.23
N ASN A 334 6.01 -17.44 30.48
CA ASN A 334 6.46 -17.89 29.17
C ASN A 334 6.24 -16.84 28.08
N VAL A 335 5.52 -15.76 28.37
CA VAL A 335 5.21 -14.66 27.44
C VAL A 335 6.03 -13.41 27.78
N VAL A 336 6.44 -12.67 26.75
CA VAL A 336 6.94 -11.30 26.86
C VAL A 336 6.34 -10.43 25.75
N ASN A 337 6.09 -9.16 26.05
CA ASN A 337 5.61 -8.18 25.06
C ASN A 337 6.70 -7.21 24.63
N LEU A 338 6.72 -6.89 23.33
CA LEU A 338 7.58 -5.87 22.74
C LEU A 338 6.70 -4.88 21.95
N LYS A 339 6.48 -3.67 22.48
CA LYS A 339 5.58 -2.66 21.90
C LYS A 339 6.35 -1.58 21.14
N GLY A 340 5.95 -1.37 19.89
CA GLY A 340 6.26 -0.18 19.09
C GLY A 340 4.98 0.56 18.67
N GLU A 341 5.10 1.44 17.67
CA GLU A 341 3.99 2.29 17.21
C GLU A 341 2.93 1.51 16.39
N ARG A 342 3.37 0.51 15.61
CA ARG A 342 2.50 -0.28 14.69
C ARG A 342 2.30 -1.74 15.10
N VAL A 343 3.15 -2.27 15.98
CA VAL A 343 3.13 -3.69 16.38
C VAL A 343 3.34 -3.86 17.88
N VAL A 344 2.50 -4.69 18.51
CA VAL A 344 2.80 -5.32 19.81
C VAL A 344 3.09 -6.80 19.59
N HIS A 345 4.34 -7.18 19.82
CA HIS A 345 4.76 -8.57 19.82
C HIS A 345 4.24 -9.24 21.10
N VAL A 346 3.80 -10.49 20.98
CA VAL A 346 3.27 -11.33 22.07
C VAL A 346 3.94 -12.71 21.89
N MET A 347 5.14 -12.85 22.46
CA MET A 347 6.13 -13.84 22.02
C MET A 347 6.65 -14.71 23.17
N ARG A 348 7.15 -15.91 22.83
CA ARG A 348 7.78 -16.83 23.79
C ARG A 348 9.06 -16.23 24.37
N ASN A 349 9.05 -16.00 25.67
CA ASN A 349 10.04 -15.20 26.41
C ASN A 349 11.48 -15.73 26.23
N ASP A 350 11.68 -17.04 26.34
CA ASP A 350 12.98 -17.70 26.17
C ASP A 350 13.56 -17.51 24.75
N LEU A 351 12.72 -17.58 23.71
CA LEU A 351 13.13 -17.42 22.32
C LEU A 351 13.39 -15.97 21.95
N VAL A 352 12.61 -15.01 22.49
CA VAL A 352 12.93 -13.58 22.37
C VAL A 352 14.30 -13.31 22.98
N GLN A 353 14.54 -13.75 24.20
CA GLN A 353 15.84 -13.56 24.87
C GLN A 353 16.99 -14.19 24.08
N SER A 354 16.80 -15.39 23.54
CA SER A 354 17.79 -16.10 22.72
C SER A 354 18.07 -15.42 21.38
N ALA A 355 17.05 -14.91 20.69
CA ALA A 355 17.20 -14.19 19.42
C ALA A 355 17.92 -12.85 19.60
N LEU A 356 17.63 -12.15 20.70
CA LEU A 356 18.24 -10.86 21.04
C LEU A 356 19.71 -10.98 21.45
N ASP A 357 20.13 -12.07 22.10
CA ASP A 357 21.58 -12.31 22.28
C ASP A 357 22.30 -12.46 20.94
N GLY A 358 21.66 -13.12 19.97
CA GLY A 358 22.13 -13.21 18.58
C GLY A 358 22.13 -11.88 17.81
N SER A 359 21.49 -10.82 18.33
CA SER A 359 21.51 -9.47 17.76
C SER A 359 22.43 -8.48 18.49
N GLY A 360 23.08 -8.90 19.58
CA GLY A 360 23.82 -7.98 20.46
C GLY A 360 22.91 -7.17 21.40
N ASN A 361 21.69 -7.65 21.64
CA ASN A 361 20.63 -7.02 22.45
C ASN A 361 20.10 -5.68 21.89
N GLU A 362 20.11 -5.54 20.56
CA GLU A 362 19.50 -4.42 19.80
C GLU A 362 17.95 -4.47 19.78
N MET A 363 17.33 -4.39 20.95
CA MET A 363 15.87 -4.42 21.12
C MET A 363 15.19 -3.16 20.58
N GLU A 364 15.77 -1.99 20.85
CA GLU A 364 15.24 -0.70 20.41
C GLU A 364 15.21 -0.60 18.88
N GLY A 365 16.29 -1.05 18.22
CA GLY A 365 16.37 -1.15 16.77
C GLY A 365 15.38 -2.17 16.19
N LEU A 366 15.24 -3.35 16.82
CA LEU A 366 14.31 -4.39 16.39
C LEU A 366 12.87 -3.87 16.32
N VAL A 367 12.36 -3.36 17.44
CA VAL A 367 10.96 -2.91 17.57
C VAL A 367 10.66 -1.70 16.67
N ARG A 368 11.67 -0.84 16.45
CA ARG A 368 11.60 0.27 15.50
C ARG A 368 11.51 -0.20 14.05
N VAL A 369 12.37 -1.12 13.60
CA VAL A 369 12.34 -1.64 12.21
C VAL A 369 11.03 -2.39 11.94
N TRP A 370 10.53 -3.18 12.88
CA TRP A 370 9.21 -3.81 12.80
C TRP A 370 8.09 -2.78 12.65
N SER A 371 8.10 -1.71 13.44
CA SER A 371 7.08 -0.66 13.31
C SER A 371 7.16 0.05 11.96
N LYS A 372 8.37 0.30 11.45
CA LYS A 372 8.63 1.03 10.19
C LYS A 372 8.19 0.30 8.94
N PHE A 373 8.44 -1.01 8.82
CA PHE A 373 8.05 -1.72 7.59
C PHE A 373 6.53 -1.80 7.46
N VAL A 374 5.82 -1.97 8.58
CA VAL A 374 4.35 -1.89 8.65
C VAL A 374 3.86 -0.48 8.31
N ASP A 375 4.52 0.56 8.82
CA ASP A 375 4.19 1.96 8.50
C ASP A 375 4.32 2.23 6.99
N CYS A 376 5.36 1.71 6.33
CA CYS A 376 5.55 1.80 4.87
C CYS A 376 4.46 1.07 4.07
N GLU A 377 3.98 -0.09 4.56
CA GLU A 377 2.86 -0.80 3.92
C GLU A 377 1.54 -0.02 4.05
N GLU A 378 1.24 0.49 5.24
CA GLU A 378 0.05 1.32 5.49
C GLU A 378 0.09 2.66 4.70
N ASP A 379 1.28 3.23 4.46
CA ASP A 379 1.44 4.41 3.60
C ASP A 379 1.12 4.09 2.14
N LEU A 380 1.59 2.94 1.63
CA LEU A 380 1.28 2.47 0.28
C LEU A 380 -0.24 2.28 0.07
N MET A 381 -0.98 1.96 1.14
CA MET A 381 -2.45 1.86 1.13
C MET A 381 -3.17 3.22 1.19
N GLY A 382 -2.49 4.31 1.52
CA GLY A 382 -3.02 5.67 1.42
C GLY A 382 -4.24 6.00 2.29
N PHE A 383 -4.54 5.24 3.35
CA PHE A 383 -5.71 5.51 4.20
C PHE A 383 -5.44 6.50 5.34
N LYS A 384 -4.17 6.71 5.73
CA LYS A 384 -3.80 7.51 6.92
C LYS A 384 -4.23 8.98 6.83
N GLU A 385 -4.37 9.53 5.62
CA GLU A 385 -4.91 10.88 5.41
C GLU A 385 -6.44 10.91 5.60
N ASP A 386 -7.18 9.98 4.98
CA ASP A 386 -8.64 9.85 5.10
C ASP A 386 -9.11 9.58 6.55
N LEU A 387 -8.27 8.90 7.33
CA LEU A 387 -8.53 8.53 8.73
C LEU A 387 -7.71 9.35 9.74
N LYS A 388 -7.14 10.50 9.34
CA LYS A 388 -6.26 11.32 10.17
C LYS A 388 -6.93 11.72 11.48
N GLY A 389 -6.33 11.33 12.61
CA GLY A 389 -6.86 11.59 13.96
C GLY A 389 -7.98 10.66 14.41
N ARG A 390 -8.51 9.81 13.52
CA ARG A 390 -9.49 8.76 13.83
C ARG A 390 -8.84 7.37 13.94
N PHE A 391 -7.71 7.15 13.27
CA PHE A 391 -6.97 5.89 13.29
C PHE A 391 -5.81 5.87 14.30
N ARG A 392 -5.75 4.83 15.14
CA ARG A 392 -4.61 4.47 16.01
C ARG A 392 -4.52 2.95 16.23
N ASN A 393 -5.02 2.12 15.31
CA ASN A 393 -4.95 0.67 15.49
C ASN A 393 -3.52 0.14 15.40
N ILE A 394 -3.34 -1.07 15.94
CA ILE A 394 -2.04 -1.72 16.09
C ILE A 394 -2.19 -3.21 15.76
N TRP A 395 -1.16 -3.81 15.18
CA TRP A 395 -1.12 -5.24 14.90
C TRP A 395 -0.53 -6.03 16.07
N ASN A 396 -0.95 -7.28 16.25
CA ASN A 396 -0.24 -8.23 17.09
C ASN A 396 0.63 -9.18 16.25
N ALA A 397 1.85 -9.42 16.70
CA ALA A 397 2.76 -10.42 16.16
C ALA A 397 2.98 -11.51 17.21
N PHE A 398 2.64 -12.76 16.90
CA PHE A 398 2.64 -13.87 17.83
C PHE A 398 3.70 -14.92 17.50
N SER A 399 4.21 -15.62 18.52
CA SER A 399 4.92 -16.88 18.33
C SER A 399 3.97 -18.08 18.46
N VAL A 400 4.27 -19.15 17.74
CA VAL A 400 3.53 -20.43 17.78
C VAL A 400 4.49 -21.62 17.74
N ASN A 401 4.08 -22.75 18.34
CA ASN A 401 4.85 -24.00 18.28
C ASN A 401 4.47 -24.90 17.07
N HIS A 402 3.71 -24.36 16.11
CA HIS A 402 3.22 -25.04 14.91
C HIS A 402 3.28 -24.12 13.67
N GLY A 403 3.05 -24.68 12.48
CA GLY A 403 3.15 -23.96 11.22
C GLY A 403 4.58 -23.52 10.86
N TYR A 404 4.70 -22.47 10.04
CA TYR A 404 5.98 -21.85 9.67
C TYR A 404 5.90 -20.33 9.88
N MET A 405 5.17 -19.66 8.99
CA MET A 405 4.68 -18.29 9.12
C MET A 405 3.26 -18.28 8.55
N TYR A 406 2.39 -17.42 9.08
CA TYR A 406 1.07 -17.14 8.51
C TYR A 406 0.48 -15.83 9.06
N ALA A 407 -0.55 -15.32 8.40
CA ALA A 407 -1.35 -14.18 8.86
C ALA A 407 -2.84 -14.55 9.01
N THR A 408 -3.52 -13.92 9.97
CA THR A 408 -4.98 -14.00 10.14
C THR A 408 -5.43 -12.86 11.06
N THR A 409 -6.71 -12.83 11.44
CA THR A 409 -7.26 -11.84 12.38
C THR A 409 -6.38 -11.69 13.62
N TYR A 410 -6.22 -10.44 14.06
CA TYR A 410 -5.26 -9.90 15.02
C TYR A 410 -3.82 -9.64 14.51
N GLY A 411 -3.38 -10.25 13.40
CA GLY A 411 -2.09 -9.92 12.76
C GLY A 411 -1.31 -11.12 12.20
N THR A 412 -0.10 -11.35 12.71
CA THR A 412 0.89 -12.27 12.10
C THR A 412 1.47 -13.26 13.10
N TYR A 413 1.89 -14.44 12.62
CA TYR A 413 2.21 -15.62 13.43
C TYR A 413 3.48 -16.28 12.91
N TYR A 414 4.43 -16.57 13.81
CA TYR A 414 5.77 -17.04 13.48
C TYR A 414 6.11 -18.28 14.29
N SER A 415 6.53 -19.37 13.63
CA SER A 415 6.88 -20.58 14.36
C SER A 415 8.22 -20.42 15.09
N ASP A 416 8.36 -21.07 16.25
CA ASP A 416 9.52 -20.98 17.14
C ASP A 416 10.89 -21.00 16.41
N GLY A 417 11.03 -21.86 15.40
CA GLY A 417 12.26 -22.01 14.60
C GLY A 417 12.63 -20.82 13.72
N THR A 418 11.72 -19.85 13.54
CA THR A 418 11.93 -18.65 12.70
C THR A 418 12.36 -17.42 13.52
N LEU A 419 12.07 -17.41 14.83
CA LEU A 419 12.25 -16.24 15.70
C LEU A 419 13.70 -15.76 15.78
N SER A 420 14.68 -16.67 15.67
CA SER A 420 16.11 -16.37 15.59
C SER A 420 16.51 -15.45 14.41
N THR A 421 15.67 -15.38 13.37
CA THR A 421 15.86 -14.53 12.19
C THR A 421 14.93 -13.33 12.19
N VAL A 422 13.63 -13.52 12.50
CA VAL A 422 12.63 -12.44 12.45
C VAL A 422 12.65 -11.52 13.68
N LEU A 423 13.21 -11.98 14.81
CA LEU A 423 13.47 -11.15 16.01
C LEU A 423 14.95 -10.75 16.14
N ASN A 424 15.72 -10.76 15.05
CA ASN A 424 17.12 -10.33 15.07
C ASN A 424 17.33 -9.11 14.17
N TYR A 425 17.57 -7.96 14.81
CA TYR A 425 17.78 -6.67 14.15
C TYR A 425 18.94 -6.68 13.15
N ASN A 426 20.03 -7.40 13.42
CA ASN A 426 21.17 -7.45 12.51
C ASN A 426 20.82 -8.20 11.22
N THR A 427 20.09 -9.31 11.29
CA THR A 427 19.66 -10.03 10.08
C THR A 427 18.59 -9.26 9.30
N LEU A 428 17.62 -8.64 9.98
CA LEU A 428 16.62 -7.78 9.34
C LEU A 428 17.24 -6.59 8.61
N THR A 429 18.27 -5.95 9.19
CA THR A 429 18.92 -4.77 8.58
C THR A 429 20.00 -5.11 7.56
N THR A 430 20.51 -6.34 7.50
CA THR A 430 21.59 -6.76 6.57
C THR A 430 21.18 -7.79 5.51
N SER A 431 19.94 -8.30 5.55
CA SER A 431 19.42 -9.28 4.58
C SER A 431 17.98 -8.98 4.16
N GLY A 432 17.77 -8.70 2.87
CA GLY A 432 16.43 -8.62 2.28
C GLY A 432 15.61 -9.90 2.46
N GLY A 433 16.28 -11.07 2.52
CA GLY A 433 15.61 -12.35 2.78
C GLY A 433 15.05 -12.49 4.20
N SER A 434 15.59 -11.75 5.18
CA SER A 434 15.13 -11.81 6.57
C SER A 434 13.89 -10.95 6.82
N ILE A 435 13.75 -9.82 6.12
CA ILE A 435 12.54 -8.98 6.19
C ILE A 435 11.40 -9.50 5.31
N TRP A 436 11.70 -10.35 4.31
CA TRP A 436 10.69 -10.90 3.39
C TRP A 436 9.52 -11.56 4.11
N GLY A 437 9.79 -12.50 5.03
CA GLY A 437 8.75 -13.25 5.75
C GLY A 437 7.78 -12.33 6.50
N PRO A 438 8.26 -11.53 7.47
CA PRO A 438 7.43 -10.58 8.21
C PRO A 438 6.55 -9.65 7.34
N SER A 439 7.09 -9.16 6.21
CA SER A 439 6.33 -8.28 5.30
C SER A 439 5.41 -9.04 4.33
N HIS A 440 5.70 -10.29 4.00
CA HIS A 440 4.79 -11.18 3.25
C HIS A 440 3.56 -11.54 4.09
N GLU A 441 3.75 -11.84 5.37
CA GLU A 441 2.65 -12.07 6.32
C GLU A 441 1.85 -10.79 6.60
N MET A 442 2.51 -9.66 6.85
CA MET A 442 1.78 -8.40 7.04
C MET A 442 1.04 -7.98 5.76
N GLY A 443 1.64 -8.23 4.60
CA GLY A 443 1.01 -8.04 3.30
C GLY A 443 -0.29 -8.83 3.11
N HIS A 444 -0.47 -10.00 3.74
CA HIS A 444 -1.76 -10.71 3.71
C HIS A 444 -2.89 -9.99 4.45
N ASN A 445 -2.57 -9.20 5.48
CA ASN A 445 -3.55 -8.33 6.16
C ASN A 445 -3.92 -7.12 5.30
N HIS A 446 -2.94 -6.60 4.55
CA HIS A 446 -3.02 -5.37 3.76
C HIS A 446 -3.50 -5.55 2.30
N GLN A 447 -3.40 -6.76 1.72
CA GLN A 447 -3.65 -6.99 0.28
C GLN A 447 -5.11 -6.91 -0.17
N ALA A 448 -6.10 -6.79 0.72
CA ALA A 448 -7.48 -7.16 0.41
C ALA A 448 -8.09 -6.37 -0.77
N CYS A 449 -7.77 -5.09 -0.92
CA CYS A 449 -8.16 -4.29 -2.10
C CYS A 449 -7.46 -4.75 -3.41
N LEU A 450 -6.19 -5.16 -3.35
CA LEU A 450 -5.38 -5.56 -4.51
C LEU A 450 -5.56 -7.03 -4.91
N ASN A 451 -6.11 -7.86 -4.03
CA ASN A 451 -6.18 -9.30 -4.23
C ASN A 451 -7.34 -9.69 -5.15
N ILE A 452 -7.02 -10.35 -6.28
CA ILE A 452 -7.93 -10.89 -7.31
C ILE A 452 -7.94 -12.42 -7.25
N VAL A 453 -8.80 -13.12 -8.00
CA VAL A 453 -8.81 -14.59 -7.97
C VAL A 453 -7.45 -15.15 -8.44
N GLY A 454 -6.91 -16.12 -7.68
CA GLY A 454 -5.61 -16.75 -7.98
C GLY A 454 -4.39 -15.96 -7.52
N ALA A 455 -4.57 -14.87 -6.77
CA ALA A 455 -3.52 -13.89 -6.46
C ALA A 455 -3.29 -13.64 -4.95
N THR A 456 -3.73 -14.54 -4.07
CA THR A 456 -3.53 -14.37 -2.62
C THR A 456 -2.06 -14.51 -2.22
N GLU A 457 -1.31 -15.41 -2.86
CA GLU A 457 0.15 -15.56 -2.71
C GLU A 457 0.99 -14.63 -3.61
N VAL A 458 0.36 -13.59 -4.17
CA VAL A 458 0.91 -12.78 -5.27
C VAL A 458 0.82 -11.30 -4.94
N SER A 459 -0.37 -10.83 -4.59
CA SER A 459 -0.66 -9.40 -4.36
C SER A 459 -0.07 -8.89 -3.03
N ASN A 460 0.17 -9.76 -2.05
CA ASN A 460 0.91 -9.44 -0.83
C ASN A 460 2.41 -9.21 -1.11
N ASN A 461 3.00 -9.92 -2.08
CA ASN A 461 4.42 -9.77 -2.43
C ASN A 461 4.77 -8.38 -2.98
N LEU A 462 3.79 -7.53 -3.32
CA LEU A 462 4.03 -6.11 -3.56
C LEU A 462 4.69 -5.48 -2.33
N PHE A 463 4.08 -5.63 -1.15
CA PHE A 463 4.58 -5.09 0.12
C PHE A 463 5.97 -5.62 0.45
N SER A 464 6.19 -6.93 0.30
CA SER A 464 7.48 -7.57 0.54
C SER A 464 8.59 -7.03 -0.38
N ASN A 465 8.32 -6.88 -1.68
CA ASN A 465 9.29 -6.30 -2.61
C ASN A 465 9.52 -4.79 -2.36
N VAL A 466 8.48 -4.04 -1.99
CA VAL A 466 8.61 -2.63 -1.57
C VAL A 466 9.50 -2.49 -0.34
N ASN A 467 9.28 -3.29 0.70
CA ASN A 467 10.10 -3.25 1.91
C ASN A 467 11.53 -3.75 1.65
N VAL A 468 11.77 -4.74 0.78
CA VAL A 468 13.14 -5.08 0.34
C VAL A 468 13.78 -3.93 -0.46
N TYR A 469 13.03 -3.25 -1.32
CA TYR A 469 13.54 -2.08 -2.06
C TYR A 469 13.90 -0.91 -1.15
N LEU A 470 13.08 -0.65 -0.13
CA LEU A 470 13.26 0.42 0.88
C LEU A 470 14.33 0.08 1.93
N LEU A 471 14.54 -1.19 2.25
CA LEU A 471 15.73 -1.66 2.96
C LEU A 471 16.99 -1.33 2.14
N GLY A 472 16.91 -1.44 0.80
CA GLY A 472 17.82 -0.72 -0.09
C GLY A 472 19.24 -1.27 -0.17
N ILE A 473 19.49 -2.47 0.36
CA ILE A 473 20.78 -3.17 0.35
C ILE A 473 20.87 -4.28 -0.71
N SER A 474 19.73 -4.76 -1.20
CA SER A 474 19.64 -5.76 -2.27
C SER A 474 18.69 -5.32 -3.37
N THR A 475 18.71 -6.04 -4.49
CA THR A 475 17.59 -6.11 -5.44
C THR A 475 16.38 -6.81 -4.82
N THR A 476 15.30 -6.90 -5.57
CA THR A 476 14.03 -7.52 -5.16
C THR A 476 13.84 -8.92 -5.74
N ARG A 477 12.74 -9.58 -5.37
CA ARG A 477 12.48 -10.99 -5.64
C ARG A 477 11.60 -11.19 -6.89
N GLY A 478 11.67 -12.42 -7.42
CA GLY A 478 10.80 -12.92 -8.48
C GLY A 478 11.56 -13.48 -9.67
N THR A 479 10.82 -14.01 -10.64
CA THR A 479 11.30 -14.38 -11.98
C THR A 479 11.89 -13.18 -12.72
N ALA A 480 12.63 -13.43 -13.80
CA ALA A 480 13.03 -12.35 -14.69
C ALA A 480 11.84 -11.89 -15.52
N VAL A 481 11.84 -10.61 -15.91
CA VAL A 481 10.87 -10.05 -16.87
C VAL A 481 10.83 -10.84 -18.20
N HIS A 482 11.92 -11.53 -18.54
CA HIS A 482 11.98 -12.44 -19.68
C HIS A 482 10.99 -13.63 -19.58
N ASP A 483 10.68 -14.11 -18.37
CA ASP A 483 9.75 -15.24 -18.18
C ASP A 483 8.33 -14.84 -18.58
N THR A 484 7.86 -13.66 -18.13
CA THR A 484 6.60 -13.06 -18.57
C THR A 484 6.55 -12.89 -20.09
N PHE A 485 7.65 -12.48 -20.74
CA PHE A 485 7.72 -12.40 -22.20
C PHE A 485 7.63 -13.76 -22.89
N ASN A 486 8.24 -14.81 -22.31
CA ASN A 486 8.13 -16.18 -22.80
C ASN A 486 6.71 -16.74 -22.60
N SER A 487 5.97 -16.28 -21.59
CA SER A 487 4.56 -16.62 -21.36
C SER A 487 3.62 -15.90 -22.33
N PHE A 488 3.80 -14.59 -22.52
CA PHE A 488 3.11 -13.82 -23.56
C PHE A 488 3.34 -14.40 -24.97
N ALA A 489 4.59 -14.72 -25.32
CA ALA A 489 4.95 -15.29 -26.62
C ALA A 489 4.22 -16.63 -26.93
N ARG A 490 3.90 -17.40 -25.89
CA ARG A 490 3.13 -18.65 -25.95
C ARG A 490 1.61 -18.46 -25.91
N GLY A 491 1.11 -17.24 -25.69
CA GLY A 491 -0.30 -16.95 -25.49
C GLY A 491 -0.85 -17.43 -24.13
N ALA A 492 -0.01 -17.52 -23.11
CA ALA A 492 -0.44 -17.92 -21.77
C ALA A 492 -1.30 -16.82 -21.12
N GLY A 493 -2.46 -17.20 -20.58
CA GLY A 493 -3.30 -16.28 -19.79
C GLY A 493 -2.75 -16.08 -18.38
N TRP A 494 -3.28 -15.07 -17.67
CA TRP A 494 -2.94 -14.75 -16.28
C TRP A 494 -2.86 -16.00 -15.39
N PHE A 495 -3.89 -16.85 -15.43
CA PHE A 495 -4.01 -18.08 -14.61
C PHE A 495 -3.07 -19.23 -15.02
N ASP A 496 -2.30 -19.08 -16.10
CA ASP A 496 -1.27 -20.02 -16.58
C ASP A 496 0.17 -19.51 -16.35
N MET A 497 0.33 -18.25 -15.92
CA MET A 497 1.60 -17.68 -15.47
C MET A 497 1.90 -18.08 -14.01
N SER A 498 3.17 -18.13 -13.65
CA SER A 498 3.56 -18.43 -12.26
C SER A 498 3.31 -17.25 -11.30
N ILE A 499 3.17 -17.59 -10.01
CA ILE A 499 3.07 -16.62 -8.89
C ILE A 499 4.12 -15.50 -8.99
N TRP A 500 5.34 -15.82 -9.46
CA TRP A 500 6.42 -14.86 -9.55
C TRP A 500 6.30 -13.92 -10.76
N GLU A 501 5.85 -14.41 -11.92
CA GLU A 501 5.54 -13.56 -13.08
C GLU A 501 4.39 -12.59 -12.73
N GLN A 502 3.31 -13.12 -12.16
CA GLN A 502 2.18 -12.33 -11.67
C GLN A 502 2.59 -11.31 -10.57
N THR A 503 3.55 -11.66 -9.70
CA THR A 503 4.11 -10.77 -8.68
C THR A 503 4.85 -9.58 -9.31
N ARG A 504 5.58 -9.79 -10.42
CA ARG A 504 6.27 -8.68 -11.11
C ARG A 504 5.28 -7.66 -11.65
N MET A 505 4.08 -8.03 -12.10
CA MET A 505 3.07 -7.06 -12.57
C MET A 505 2.81 -5.93 -11.55
N TYR A 506 2.55 -6.27 -10.29
CA TYR A 506 2.35 -5.27 -9.23
C TYR A 506 3.64 -4.47 -8.99
N TYR A 507 4.77 -5.16 -8.80
CA TYR A 507 6.01 -4.48 -8.43
C TYR A 507 6.62 -3.61 -9.56
N GLN A 508 6.37 -3.92 -10.84
CA GLN A 508 6.77 -3.08 -11.97
C GLN A 508 6.07 -1.72 -11.97
N LEU A 509 4.80 -1.66 -11.54
CA LEU A 509 4.07 -0.40 -11.35
C LEU A 509 4.68 0.42 -10.20
N TYR A 510 5.12 -0.23 -9.11
CA TYR A 510 5.87 0.45 -8.04
C TYR A 510 7.22 0.99 -8.55
N LEU A 511 7.99 0.21 -9.31
CA LEU A 511 9.26 0.66 -9.87
C LEU A 511 9.12 1.92 -10.72
N TYR A 512 8.09 1.99 -11.57
CA TYR A 512 7.88 3.14 -12.43
C TYR A 512 7.30 4.35 -11.68
N TYR A 513 6.18 4.18 -10.97
CA TYR A 513 5.49 5.33 -10.37
C TYR A 513 6.13 5.82 -9.06
N HIS A 514 6.68 4.92 -8.23
CA HIS A 514 7.23 5.27 -6.91
C HIS A 514 8.75 5.36 -6.91
N ALA A 515 9.43 4.27 -7.26
CA ALA A 515 10.89 4.19 -7.15
C ALA A 515 11.64 5.13 -8.11
N GLN A 516 11.04 5.40 -9.27
CA GLN A 516 11.50 6.35 -10.29
C GLN A 516 10.77 7.71 -10.21
N GLY A 517 9.69 7.82 -9.42
CA GLY A 517 9.06 9.08 -9.03
C GLY A 517 7.99 9.65 -9.98
N HIS A 518 7.55 8.91 -11.00
CA HIS A 518 6.57 9.39 -12.00
C HIS A 518 5.17 9.69 -11.43
N ASN A 519 4.73 8.96 -10.41
CA ASN A 519 3.51 9.26 -9.64
C ASN A 519 3.59 8.61 -8.24
N PRO A 520 4.20 9.28 -7.24
CA PRO A 520 4.33 8.76 -5.88
C PRO A 520 2.99 8.47 -5.19
N ASN A 521 1.87 8.98 -5.71
CA ASN A 521 0.53 8.74 -5.20
C ASN A 521 -0.21 7.61 -5.91
N PHE A 522 0.40 6.91 -6.89
CA PHE A 522 -0.27 5.88 -7.70
C PHE A 522 -0.94 4.79 -6.85
N TYR A 523 -0.23 4.24 -5.86
CA TYR A 523 -0.76 3.17 -5.01
C TYR A 523 -1.77 3.70 -3.98
N PRO A 524 -1.51 4.78 -3.24
CA PRO A 524 -2.51 5.47 -2.42
C PRO A 524 -3.83 5.75 -3.17
N THR A 525 -3.73 6.20 -4.43
CA THR A 525 -4.88 6.46 -5.32
C THR A 525 -5.58 5.16 -5.73
N LEU A 526 -4.83 4.13 -6.15
CA LEU A 526 -5.37 2.82 -6.52
C LEU A 526 -6.13 2.17 -5.35
N PHE A 527 -5.54 2.12 -4.15
CA PHE A 527 -6.20 1.63 -2.95
C PHE A 527 -7.47 2.43 -2.63
N LYS A 528 -7.43 3.77 -2.73
CA LYS A 528 -8.62 4.62 -2.51
C LYS A 528 -9.74 4.35 -3.51
N LEU A 529 -9.41 4.16 -4.79
CA LEU A 529 -10.37 3.79 -5.84
C LEU A 529 -10.98 2.40 -5.58
N LEU A 530 -10.18 1.44 -5.09
CA LEU A 530 -10.62 0.07 -4.76
C LEU A 530 -11.43 0.01 -3.45
N ARG A 531 -11.18 0.91 -2.49
CA ARG A 531 -12.06 1.12 -1.32
C ARG A 531 -13.44 1.64 -1.74
N GLN A 532 -13.51 2.48 -2.78
CA GLN A 532 -14.74 3.09 -3.27
C GLN A 532 -15.52 2.20 -4.26
N ASP A 533 -14.84 1.41 -5.09
CA ASP A 533 -15.44 0.56 -6.14
C ASP A 533 -14.76 -0.82 -6.17
N PRO A 534 -15.14 -1.75 -5.26
CA PRO A 534 -14.30 -2.90 -4.91
C PRO A 534 -14.39 -4.10 -5.85
N ILE A 535 -13.30 -4.87 -5.85
CA ILE A 535 -13.14 -6.17 -6.55
C ILE A 535 -14.18 -7.19 -6.06
N ARG A 536 -14.76 -7.95 -7.01
CA ARG A 536 -15.82 -8.93 -6.75
C ARG A 536 -15.40 -10.35 -7.15
N LYS A 537 -14.49 -10.94 -6.36
CA LYS A 537 -14.00 -12.32 -6.53
C LYS A 537 -15.07 -13.42 -6.63
N ARG A 538 -16.31 -13.18 -6.17
CA ARG A 538 -17.35 -14.21 -5.99
C ARG A 538 -18.77 -13.76 -6.27
N SER A 539 -19.57 -14.68 -6.79
CA SER A 539 -21.03 -14.70 -6.73
C SER A 539 -21.53 -14.65 -5.27
N GLY A 540 -22.77 -14.21 -5.07
CA GLY A 540 -23.41 -14.23 -3.75
C GLY A 540 -23.62 -15.65 -3.22
N ASP A 541 -23.98 -16.57 -4.10
CA ASP A 541 -24.22 -17.98 -3.77
C ASP A 541 -23.02 -18.88 -4.05
N TYR A 542 -22.86 -19.93 -3.23
CA TYR A 542 -21.95 -21.06 -3.47
C TYR A 542 -22.67 -22.13 -4.28
N ASP A 543 -22.10 -22.51 -5.43
CA ASP A 543 -22.63 -23.55 -6.29
C ASP A 543 -21.96 -24.89 -5.97
N ALA A 544 -22.68 -25.75 -5.24
CA ALA A 544 -22.22 -27.07 -4.84
C ALA A 544 -22.24 -28.11 -5.98
N SER A 545 -22.66 -27.76 -7.20
CA SER A 545 -22.74 -28.69 -8.33
C SER A 545 -21.51 -28.69 -9.25
N LEU A 546 -20.59 -27.74 -9.06
CA LEU A 546 -19.44 -27.55 -9.95
C LEU A 546 -18.39 -28.66 -9.77
N VAL A 547 -17.87 -29.15 -10.91
CA VAL A 547 -16.95 -30.30 -10.99
C VAL A 547 -15.61 -29.89 -11.59
N ASP A 548 -14.51 -30.29 -10.94
CA ASP A 548 -13.14 -29.97 -11.36
C ASP A 548 -12.72 -30.65 -12.68
N GLY A 549 -11.50 -30.37 -13.14
CA GLY A 549 -10.95 -30.94 -14.39
C GLY A 549 -10.74 -32.46 -14.36
N ASP A 550 -10.73 -33.07 -13.18
CA ASP A 550 -10.67 -34.52 -12.97
C ASP A 550 -12.08 -35.14 -12.78
N GLY A 551 -13.13 -34.31 -12.75
CA GLY A 551 -14.53 -34.71 -12.63
C GLY A 551 -15.07 -34.79 -11.20
N ASN A 552 -14.33 -34.36 -10.18
CA ASN A 552 -14.78 -34.39 -8.79
C ASN A 552 -15.71 -33.21 -8.49
N THR A 553 -16.80 -33.44 -7.75
CA THR A 553 -17.66 -32.35 -7.25
C THR A 553 -16.97 -31.60 -6.12
N VAL A 554 -16.28 -30.52 -6.49
CA VAL A 554 -15.59 -29.59 -5.57
C VAL A 554 -16.51 -28.45 -5.13
N GLY A 555 -17.45 -28.04 -6.00
CA GLY A 555 -18.24 -26.84 -5.84
C GLY A 555 -17.41 -25.55 -5.94
N GLY A 556 -18.03 -24.40 -5.70
CA GLY A 556 -17.32 -23.12 -5.57
C GLY A 556 -18.18 -21.89 -5.81
N TYR A 557 -17.51 -20.74 -5.83
CA TYR A 557 -18.10 -19.47 -6.24
C TYR A 557 -17.80 -19.19 -7.70
N LYS A 558 -18.75 -18.58 -8.43
CA LYS A 558 -18.51 -18.09 -9.79
C LYS A 558 -17.84 -16.71 -9.73
N SER A 559 -16.84 -16.50 -10.56
CA SER A 559 -16.14 -15.22 -10.71
C SER A 559 -16.22 -14.75 -12.15
N TYR A 560 -16.37 -13.45 -12.35
CA TYR A 560 -16.48 -12.83 -13.67
C TYR A 560 -15.31 -11.86 -13.84
N GLY A 561 -14.39 -12.11 -14.77
CA GLY A 561 -13.14 -11.35 -14.86
C GLY A 561 -13.34 -9.85 -14.98
N LYS A 562 -14.43 -9.42 -15.64
CA LYS A 562 -14.86 -8.02 -15.74
C LYS A 562 -15.11 -7.31 -14.40
N GLN A 563 -15.39 -8.06 -13.32
CA GLN A 563 -15.64 -7.56 -11.96
C GLN A 563 -14.49 -7.91 -11.00
N ASP A 564 -13.47 -8.63 -11.49
CA ASP A 564 -12.32 -9.13 -10.73
C ASP A 564 -11.02 -8.60 -11.39
N TYR A 565 -10.20 -9.45 -11.99
CA TYR A 565 -8.89 -9.06 -12.52
C TYR A 565 -8.91 -7.97 -13.63
N LEU A 566 -9.94 -7.92 -14.49
CA LEU A 566 -10.06 -6.82 -15.46
C LEU A 566 -10.50 -5.50 -14.80
N HIS A 567 -11.25 -5.57 -13.68
CA HIS A 567 -11.60 -4.39 -12.89
C HIS A 567 -10.37 -3.81 -12.22
N MET A 568 -9.48 -4.66 -11.68
CA MET A 568 -8.16 -4.26 -11.18
C MET A 568 -7.36 -3.52 -12.25
N ALA A 569 -7.28 -4.08 -13.46
CA ALA A 569 -6.59 -3.46 -14.59
C ALA A 569 -7.18 -2.09 -14.97
N MET A 570 -8.52 -1.94 -15.00
CA MET A 570 -9.16 -0.62 -15.17
C MET A 570 -8.80 0.36 -14.05
N LYS A 571 -8.82 -0.06 -12.78
CA LYS A 571 -8.46 0.81 -11.65
C LYS A 571 -6.99 1.23 -11.64
N MET A 572 -6.10 0.39 -12.17
CA MET A 572 -4.71 0.77 -12.39
C MET A 572 -4.58 1.83 -13.49
N CYS A 573 -5.35 1.77 -14.58
CA CYS A 573 -5.42 2.86 -15.56
C CYS A 573 -6.04 4.14 -14.96
N ASP A 574 -7.11 4.02 -14.15
CA ASP A 574 -7.72 5.15 -13.43
C ASP A 574 -6.71 5.83 -12.48
N ALA A 575 -5.89 5.05 -11.75
CA ALA A 575 -4.87 5.57 -10.83
C ALA A 575 -3.64 6.17 -11.54
N ALA A 576 -3.31 5.68 -12.74
CA ALA A 576 -2.23 6.20 -13.57
C ALA A 576 -2.64 7.41 -14.43
N GLN A 577 -3.93 7.53 -14.77
CA GLN A 577 -4.44 8.38 -15.88
C GLN A 577 -3.77 8.06 -17.23
N GLN A 578 -3.39 6.79 -17.45
CA GLN A 578 -2.65 6.30 -18.61
C GLN A 578 -3.27 4.99 -19.12
N ASP A 579 -3.16 4.76 -20.43
CA ASP A 579 -3.58 3.52 -21.08
C ASP A 579 -2.48 2.46 -20.93
N LEU A 580 -2.70 1.53 -19.98
CA LEU A 580 -1.80 0.43 -19.68
C LEU A 580 -2.20 -0.87 -20.41
N SER A 581 -3.00 -0.83 -21.49
CA SER A 581 -3.49 -2.05 -22.13
C SER A 581 -2.35 -2.95 -22.64
N GLU A 582 -1.27 -2.41 -23.20
CA GLU A 582 -0.13 -3.22 -23.66
C GLU A 582 0.57 -3.93 -22.49
N PHE A 583 0.62 -3.29 -21.31
CA PHE A 583 1.19 -3.88 -20.10
C PHE A 583 0.35 -5.06 -19.59
N PHE A 584 -0.98 -4.93 -19.60
CA PHE A 584 -1.88 -6.01 -19.18
C PHE A 584 -2.03 -7.14 -20.22
N GLU A 585 -1.85 -6.83 -21.51
CA GLU A 585 -1.70 -7.82 -22.58
C GLU A 585 -0.46 -8.70 -22.34
N VAL A 586 0.70 -8.09 -22.09
CA VAL A 586 1.95 -8.82 -21.82
C VAL A 586 1.89 -9.63 -20.52
N ASN A 587 1.11 -9.19 -19.52
CA ASN A 587 0.82 -9.96 -18.31
C ASN A 587 -0.38 -10.93 -18.46
N GLY A 588 -0.79 -11.26 -19.69
CA GLY A 588 -1.76 -12.33 -19.97
C GLY A 588 -3.20 -12.08 -19.52
N MET A 589 -3.54 -10.85 -19.12
CA MET A 589 -4.87 -10.52 -18.59
C MET A 589 -5.95 -10.44 -19.68
N PHE A 590 -5.57 -10.41 -20.95
CA PHE A 590 -6.50 -10.28 -22.09
C PHE A 590 -6.70 -11.58 -22.88
N VAL A 591 -6.47 -12.73 -22.23
CA VAL A 591 -6.87 -14.06 -22.73
C VAL A 591 -8.27 -14.41 -22.21
N PRO A 592 -9.23 -14.79 -23.08
CA PRO A 592 -10.56 -15.28 -22.65
C PRO A 592 -10.47 -16.54 -21.79
N VAL A 593 -11.41 -16.68 -20.86
CA VAL A 593 -11.47 -17.81 -19.91
C VAL A 593 -12.91 -18.32 -19.85
N ASP A 594 -13.12 -19.63 -19.97
CA ASP A 594 -14.45 -20.24 -19.84
C ASP A 594 -14.46 -21.24 -18.68
N ASN A 595 -15.24 -20.91 -17.63
CA ASN A 595 -15.51 -21.74 -16.46
C ASN A 595 -14.26 -22.45 -15.90
N ARG A 596 -13.15 -21.71 -15.72
CA ARG A 596 -11.88 -22.25 -15.23
C ARG A 596 -11.90 -22.39 -13.71
N TYR A 597 -11.59 -23.58 -13.22
CA TYR A 597 -11.33 -23.81 -11.79
C TYR A 597 -10.04 -23.11 -11.34
N VAL A 598 -10.11 -22.41 -10.21
CA VAL A 598 -8.95 -21.84 -9.50
C VAL A 598 -9.13 -22.09 -7.99
N GLY A 599 -8.18 -22.80 -7.39
CA GLY A 599 -8.08 -22.98 -5.94
C GLY A 599 -7.12 -21.95 -5.34
N ASP A 600 -7.64 -20.99 -4.56
CA ASP A 600 -6.90 -19.86 -3.99
C ASP A 600 -7.49 -19.48 -2.62
N TYR A 601 -7.18 -20.27 -1.59
CA TYR A 601 -7.86 -20.24 -0.26
C TYR A 601 -9.39 -20.32 -0.33
N GLY A 602 -9.90 -20.92 -1.40
CA GLY A 602 -11.30 -21.04 -1.76
C GLY A 602 -11.43 -21.54 -3.19
N ASN A 603 -12.61 -22.06 -3.54
CA ASN A 603 -12.86 -22.68 -4.83
C ASN A 603 -13.57 -21.67 -5.75
N TYR A 604 -12.91 -21.23 -6.80
CA TYR A 604 -13.41 -20.23 -7.74
C TYR A 604 -13.56 -20.78 -9.15
N TRP A 605 -14.54 -20.24 -9.87
CA TRP A 605 -14.93 -20.66 -11.21
C TRP A 605 -15.01 -19.44 -12.11
N VAL A 606 -13.93 -19.16 -12.83
CA VAL A 606 -13.71 -17.90 -13.54
C VAL A 606 -14.20 -17.98 -14.98
N THR A 607 -15.01 -16.99 -15.40
CA THR A 607 -15.39 -16.78 -16.80
C THR A 607 -15.15 -15.33 -17.23
N THR A 608 -14.58 -15.14 -18.42
CA THR A 608 -14.26 -13.86 -19.06
C THR A 608 -14.38 -14.03 -20.58
N THR A 609 -15.28 -13.27 -21.22
CA THR A 609 -15.46 -13.35 -22.67
C THR A 609 -14.54 -12.37 -23.42
N GLN A 610 -14.32 -12.61 -24.71
CA GLN A 610 -13.63 -11.64 -25.58
C GLN A 610 -14.30 -10.26 -25.53
N LYS A 611 -15.63 -10.22 -25.47
CA LYS A 611 -16.39 -8.96 -25.35
C LYS A 611 -16.04 -8.19 -24.07
N ASP A 612 -15.84 -8.88 -22.95
CA ASP A 612 -15.45 -8.22 -21.69
C ASP A 612 -14.07 -7.58 -21.82
N ILE A 613 -13.14 -8.26 -22.50
CA ILE A 613 -11.78 -7.78 -22.81
C ILE A 613 -11.83 -6.58 -23.78
N ASP A 614 -12.64 -6.64 -24.84
CA ASP A 614 -12.80 -5.57 -25.83
C ASP A 614 -13.39 -4.30 -25.21
N GLU A 615 -14.43 -4.44 -24.35
CA GLU A 615 -15.03 -3.32 -23.62
C GLU A 615 -14.05 -2.69 -22.61
N VAL A 616 -13.17 -3.50 -21.99
CA VAL A 616 -12.12 -3.02 -21.07
C VAL A 616 -10.99 -2.31 -21.82
N LYS A 617 -10.52 -2.85 -22.94
CA LYS A 617 -9.54 -2.15 -23.81
C LYS A 617 -10.08 -0.82 -24.31
N ALA A 618 -11.33 -0.79 -24.78
CA ALA A 618 -12.01 0.45 -25.18
C ALA A 618 -12.16 1.47 -24.03
N TYR A 619 -12.25 1.01 -22.78
CA TYR A 619 -12.22 1.88 -21.59
C TYR A 619 -10.83 2.47 -21.34
N MET A 620 -9.76 1.68 -21.53
CA MET A 620 -8.37 2.10 -21.31
C MET A 620 -7.88 3.09 -22.38
N HIS A 621 -8.19 2.85 -23.66
CA HIS A 621 -7.83 3.71 -24.80
C HIS A 621 -8.43 5.13 -24.78
N ARG A 622 -9.15 5.52 -23.72
CA ARG A 622 -9.57 6.90 -23.45
C ARG A 622 -8.45 7.75 -22.80
N TYR A 623 -7.43 7.10 -22.24
CA TYR A 623 -6.26 7.74 -21.65
C TYR A 623 -5.12 7.86 -22.68
N PRO A 624 -4.14 8.76 -22.47
CA PRO A 624 -2.89 8.77 -23.26
C PRO A 624 -2.15 7.43 -23.15
N LYS A 625 -1.49 6.99 -24.24
CA LYS A 625 -0.71 5.74 -24.26
C LYS A 625 0.27 5.69 -23.08
N GLY A 626 0.24 4.62 -22.31
CA GLY A 626 1.14 4.40 -21.19
C GLY A 626 2.60 4.14 -21.60
N PRO A 627 3.53 4.29 -20.64
CA PRO A 627 4.94 4.03 -20.82
C PRO A 627 5.25 2.53 -20.89
N ASN A 628 6.46 2.18 -21.34
CA ASN A 628 6.89 0.81 -21.65
C ASN A 628 7.20 -0.05 -20.39
N ILE A 629 6.35 0.02 -19.37
CA ILE A 629 6.52 -0.58 -18.03
C ILE A 629 6.78 -2.10 -18.09
N CYS A 630 6.30 -2.81 -19.10
CA CYS A 630 6.52 -4.25 -19.26
C CYS A 630 8.02 -4.66 -19.23
N PHE A 631 8.93 -3.75 -19.58
CA PHE A 631 10.39 -3.99 -19.54
C PHE A 631 11.07 -3.64 -18.21
N ILE A 632 10.39 -3.00 -17.24
CA ILE A 632 11.06 -2.40 -16.07
C ILE A 632 11.56 -3.47 -15.07
N ASP A 633 12.81 -3.35 -14.65
CA ASP A 633 13.43 -4.21 -13.64
C ASP A 633 14.45 -3.42 -12.79
N ASP A 634 14.72 -3.90 -11.59
CA ASP A 634 15.77 -3.41 -10.70
C ASP A 634 17.09 -4.21 -10.81
N ARG A 635 17.09 -5.29 -11.60
CA ARG A 635 18.17 -6.29 -11.75
C ARG A 635 18.88 -6.25 -13.11
N VAL A 636 18.84 -5.14 -13.83
CA VAL A 636 19.57 -4.98 -15.11
C VAL A 636 21.01 -4.54 -14.87
N LYS A 637 21.23 -3.56 -13.98
CA LYS A 637 22.56 -3.04 -13.63
C LYS A 637 22.68 -2.71 -12.15
N GLN A 638 23.91 -2.76 -11.62
CA GLN A 638 24.19 -2.42 -10.23
C GLN A 638 23.66 -1.02 -9.90
N SER A 639 22.86 -0.94 -8.84
CA SER A 639 22.30 0.31 -8.31
C SER A 639 22.92 0.60 -6.94
N PRO A 640 23.10 1.87 -6.55
CA PRO A 640 23.66 2.21 -5.24
C PRO A 640 22.72 1.77 -4.10
N VAL A 641 23.30 1.52 -2.93
CA VAL A 641 22.50 1.30 -1.71
C VAL A 641 21.79 2.57 -1.26
N LEU A 642 20.62 2.43 -0.63
CA LEU A 642 19.92 3.57 -0.03
C LEU A 642 20.63 4.02 1.25
N LYS A 643 21.39 5.11 1.16
CA LYS A 643 22.14 5.69 2.31
C LYS A 643 21.22 6.04 3.47
N ASP A 644 20.07 6.63 3.15
CA ASP A 644 19.05 7.07 4.09
C ASP A 644 17.86 6.10 4.06
N SER A 645 18.13 4.78 4.11
CA SER A 645 17.10 3.74 4.13
C SER A 645 16.13 3.96 5.31
N PRO A 646 14.80 4.09 5.07
CA PRO A 646 13.85 4.24 6.16
C PRO A 646 13.87 3.03 7.11
N LEU A 647 14.16 1.84 6.58
CA LEU A 647 14.21 0.56 7.32
C LEU A 647 15.60 0.26 7.93
N GLU A 648 16.48 1.26 8.02
CA GLU A 648 17.82 1.15 8.65
C GLU A 648 18.74 0.12 7.98
N GLY A 649 18.65 -0.02 6.65
CA GLY A 649 19.48 -0.94 5.87
C GLY A 649 20.99 -0.73 6.05
N ARG A 650 21.70 -1.79 6.43
CA ARG A 650 23.14 -1.82 6.70
C ARG A 650 23.84 -2.68 5.64
N SER A 651 24.75 -2.09 4.88
CA SER A 651 25.52 -2.76 3.83
C SER A 651 27.02 -2.50 3.98
N SER A 652 27.85 -3.50 3.68
CA SER A 652 29.31 -3.36 3.52
C SER A 652 29.72 -3.03 2.07
N SER A 653 28.76 -2.92 1.16
CA SER A 653 28.91 -2.59 -0.26
C SER A 653 28.26 -1.25 -0.60
N GLU A 654 28.90 -0.46 -1.46
CA GLU A 654 28.32 0.78 -2.02
C GLU A 654 27.12 0.51 -2.97
N TYR A 655 27.05 -0.70 -3.51
CA TYR A 655 26.02 -1.15 -4.46
C TYR A 655 25.18 -2.27 -3.88
N ARG A 656 23.89 -2.29 -4.28
CA ARG A 656 22.95 -3.36 -3.94
C ARG A 656 23.44 -4.70 -4.49
N VAL A 657 23.29 -5.75 -3.69
CA VAL A 657 23.61 -7.14 -4.07
C VAL A 657 22.38 -7.88 -4.61
N ASP A 658 22.59 -9.04 -5.23
CA ASP A 658 21.51 -9.92 -5.65
C ASP A 658 20.73 -10.51 -4.48
N TYR A 659 19.40 -10.45 -4.54
CA TYR A 659 18.52 -11.19 -3.63
C TYR A 659 18.54 -12.70 -3.94
N GLU A 660 18.41 -13.06 -5.23
CA GLU A 660 18.50 -14.44 -5.74
C GLU A 660 19.63 -14.51 -6.79
N ASN A 661 20.81 -15.02 -6.40
CA ASN A 661 21.99 -15.17 -7.26
C ASN A 661 21.88 -16.38 -8.21
N THR A 662 20.73 -16.56 -8.85
CA THR A 662 20.53 -17.53 -9.93
C THR A 662 20.89 -16.86 -11.25
N GLU A 663 21.49 -17.60 -12.20
CA GLU A 663 22.03 -17.01 -13.44
C GLU A 663 20.98 -16.28 -14.29
N ASP A 664 19.72 -16.72 -14.21
CA ASP A 664 18.52 -16.17 -14.84
C ASP A 664 17.89 -14.98 -14.09
N ARG A 665 18.36 -14.62 -12.89
CA ARG A 665 17.69 -13.63 -12.01
C ARG A 665 18.59 -12.54 -11.44
N ARG A 666 19.92 -12.76 -11.46
CA ARG A 666 20.93 -11.83 -10.97
C ARG A 666 21.06 -10.55 -11.82
N ILE A 667 21.70 -9.55 -11.24
CA ILE A 667 22.13 -8.31 -11.91
C ILE A 667 22.90 -8.63 -13.20
N GLY A 668 22.45 -8.04 -14.31
CA GLY A 668 23.04 -8.25 -15.63
C GLY A 668 22.47 -9.46 -16.39
N TYR A 669 21.44 -10.13 -15.88
CA TYR A 669 20.70 -11.10 -16.71
C TYR A 669 19.92 -10.41 -17.84
N ALA A 670 19.38 -9.21 -17.63
CA ALA A 670 18.88 -8.36 -18.71
C ALA A 670 20.00 -7.45 -19.25
N ASP A 671 19.93 -7.05 -20.52
CA ASP A 671 20.88 -6.08 -21.11
C ASP A 671 20.36 -4.63 -21.01
N VAL A 672 19.03 -4.46 -20.92
CA VAL A 672 18.30 -3.19 -20.92
C VAL A 672 17.08 -3.28 -19.98
N GLY A 673 16.57 -2.12 -19.53
CA GLY A 673 15.32 -2.03 -18.75
C GLY A 673 15.48 -1.68 -17.27
N GLN A 674 16.62 -1.12 -16.81
CA GLN A 674 16.72 -0.69 -15.41
C GLN A 674 15.68 0.40 -15.13
N TYR A 675 15.02 0.36 -13.96
CA TYR A 675 14.07 1.39 -13.55
C TYR A 675 14.60 2.84 -13.70
N SER A 676 15.89 3.05 -13.44
CA SER A 676 16.55 4.36 -13.58
C SER A 676 16.78 4.82 -15.03
N ASP A 677 16.53 3.99 -16.04
CA ASP A 677 16.51 4.38 -17.46
C ASP A 677 15.12 4.86 -17.94
N PHE A 678 14.08 4.75 -17.11
CA PHE A 678 12.74 5.26 -17.40
C PHE A 678 12.64 6.75 -17.04
N VAL A 679 13.20 7.61 -17.89
CA VAL A 679 13.14 9.07 -17.77
C VAL A 679 12.57 9.71 -19.04
N ASP A 680 11.93 10.87 -18.88
CA ASP A 680 11.24 11.55 -19.98
C ASP A 680 12.22 12.13 -21.01
N GLY A 681 13.23 12.86 -20.51
CA GLY A 681 14.31 13.48 -21.30
C GLY A 681 15.43 12.50 -21.65
N TYR A 682 15.16 11.54 -22.54
CA TYR A 682 16.13 10.53 -22.95
C TYR A 682 16.74 10.81 -24.35
N THR A 683 18.07 10.85 -24.47
CA THR A 683 18.78 10.94 -25.77
C THR A 683 19.14 9.57 -26.34
N THR A 684 18.61 9.20 -27.50
CA THR A 684 18.87 7.87 -28.09
C THR A 684 19.85 7.89 -29.25
N ASN A 685 20.79 6.93 -29.25
CA ASN A 685 21.94 6.89 -30.18
C ASN A 685 21.61 6.18 -31.51
N GLY A 686 20.32 6.02 -31.82
CA GLY A 686 19.80 5.29 -32.96
C GLY A 686 19.95 3.77 -32.82
N TYR A 687 18.96 3.06 -33.35
CA TYR A 687 18.92 1.61 -33.31
C TYR A 687 19.05 1.04 -34.71
N TYR A 688 19.78 -0.05 -34.84
CA TYR A 688 19.73 -0.91 -36.01
C TYR A 688 20.03 -2.35 -35.62
N TYR A 689 19.54 -3.32 -36.38
CA TYR A 689 19.91 -4.72 -36.18
C TYR A 689 20.76 -5.28 -37.32
N THR A 690 21.50 -6.32 -36.98
CA THR A 690 22.16 -7.23 -37.93
C THR A 690 21.74 -8.66 -37.60
N THR A 691 21.79 -9.55 -38.58
CA THR A 691 21.35 -10.94 -38.43
C THR A 691 22.52 -11.91 -38.61
N THR A 692 22.53 -12.97 -37.81
CA THR A 692 23.40 -14.13 -38.00
C THR A 692 22.54 -15.40 -37.99
N TYR A 693 22.63 -16.20 -39.05
CA TYR A 693 21.93 -17.48 -39.17
C TYR A 693 22.87 -18.64 -38.85
N SER A 694 22.46 -19.54 -37.96
CA SER A 694 23.21 -20.74 -37.60
C SER A 694 22.26 -21.83 -37.10
N GLN A 695 22.52 -23.09 -37.48
CA GLN A 695 21.76 -24.28 -37.01
C GLN A 695 20.22 -24.16 -37.13
N GLY A 696 19.71 -23.43 -38.13
CA GLY A 696 18.26 -23.22 -38.33
C GLY A 696 17.69 -21.98 -37.62
N VAL A 697 18.49 -21.29 -36.81
CA VAL A 697 18.05 -20.15 -35.99
C VAL A 697 18.64 -18.84 -36.54
N THR A 698 17.79 -17.82 -36.69
CA THR A 698 18.21 -16.44 -36.95
C THR A 698 18.32 -15.68 -35.63
N THR A 699 19.54 -15.30 -35.27
CA THR A 699 19.80 -14.37 -34.15
C THR A 699 19.85 -12.94 -34.66
N TYR A 700 19.10 -12.06 -34.01
CA TYR A 700 19.10 -10.63 -34.18
C TYR A 700 20.06 -10.00 -33.16
N ALA A 701 20.98 -9.16 -33.64
CA ALA A 701 21.90 -8.40 -32.81
C ALA A 701 21.63 -6.91 -33.03
N ILE A 702 20.99 -6.29 -32.04
CA ILE A 702 20.67 -4.87 -32.01
C ILE A 702 21.94 -4.07 -31.65
N SER A 703 22.06 -2.87 -32.19
CA SER A 703 23.11 -1.90 -31.87
C SER A 703 22.46 -0.54 -31.69
N GLY A 704 22.79 0.13 -30.59
CA GLY A 704 22.24 1.42 -30.18
C GLY A 704 22.43 1.64 -28.68
N LYS A 705 21.86 2.72 -28.15
CA LYS A 705 21.72 2.97 -26.70
C LYS A 705 20.43 3.75 -26.44
N GLY A 706 19.75 3.42 -25.36
CA GLY A 706 18.54 4.11 -24.87
C GLY A 706 17.25 3.31 -24.88
N ALA A 707 17.27 2.11 -25.44
CA ALA A 707 16.16 1.18 -25.33
C ALA A 707 16.06 0.69 -23.88
N VAL A 708 14.85 0.67 -23.32
CA VAL A 708 14.52 -0.15 -22.15
C VAL A 708 14.18 -1.59 -22.56
N GLY A 709 13.84 -1.81 -23.84
CA GLY A 709 13.55 -3.13 -24.38
C GLY A 709 13.32 -3.15 -25.89
N PHE A 710 12.98 -4.31 -26.42
CA PHE A 710 12.71 -4.53 -27.84
C PHE A 710 11.39 -5.29 -28.03
N LYS A 711 10.53 -4.77 -28.89
CA LYS A 711 9.24 -5.37 -29.29
C LYS A 711 9.34 -5.89 -30.72
N VAL A 712 8.63 -6.97 -31.03
CA VAL A 712 8.50 -7.49 -32.40
C VAL A 712 7.03 -7.56 -32.76
N TYR A 713 6.68 -6.89 -33.85
CA TYR A 713 5.35 -6.91 -34.45
C TYR A 713 5.38 -7.69 -35.76
N ASP A 714 4.34 -8.47 -36.04
CA ASP A 714 4.19 -9.18 -37.32
C ASP A 714 3.83 -8.22 -38.48
N SER A 715 3.61 -8.78 -39.67
CA SER A 715 3.23 -7.99 -40.86
C SER A 715 1.80 -7.43 -40.83
N GLU A 716 0.93 -7.91 -39.93
CA GLU A 716 -0.42 -7.37 -39.73
C GLU A 716 -0.41 -6.19 -38.73
N GLY A 717 0.56 -6.19 -37.82
CA GLY A 717 0.75 -5.17 -36.79
C GLY A 717 0.49 -5.66 -35.37
N ASN A 718 0.30 -6.97 -35.15
CA ASN A 718 0.13 -7.54 -33.82
C ASN A 718 1.48 -7.61 -33.10
N LEU A 719 1.52 -7.29 -31.80
CA LEU A 719 2.69 -7.56 -30.95
C LEU A 719 2.78 -9.08 -30.75
N VAL A 720 3.93 -9.69 -31.06
CA VAL A 720 4.09 -11.16 -31.03
C VAL A 720 5.30 -11.67 -30.24
N PHE A 721 6.28 -10.82 -29.93
CA PHE A 721 7.44 -11.19 -29.12
C PHE A 721 8.09 -9.95 -28.47
N LEU A 722 8.70 -10.12 -27.29
CA LEU A 722 9.41 -9.05 -26.56
C LEU A 722 10.78 -9.57 -26.07
N SER A 723 11.76 -8.68 -25.94
CA SER A 723 13.07 -9.00 -25.38
C SER A 723 13.72 -7.83 -24.65
N ASN A 724 14.30 -8.10 -23.49
CA ASN A 724 15.20 -7.20 -22.75
C ASN A 724 16.69 -7.53 -23.01
N LYS A 725 16.98 -8.22 -24.13
CA LYS A 725 18.32 -8.54 -24.61
C LYS A 725 18.65 -7.78 -25.90
N THR A 726 19.88 -7.29 -26.02
CA THR A 726 20.43 -6.69 -27.25
C THR A 726 20.79 -7.74 -28.30
N ARG A 727 20.92 -9.02 -27.90
CA ARG A 727 21.08 -10.17 -28.80
C ARG A 727 20.05 -11.24 -28.44
N PHE A 728 19.12 -11.52 -29.35
CA PHE A 728 18.06 -12.51 -29.15
C PHE A 728 17.75 -13.28 -30.44
N SER A 729 17.09 -14.43 -30.30
CA SER A 729 16.50 -15.18 -31.41
C SER A 729 14.99 -15.26 -31.19
N ILE A 730 14.20 -15.18 -32.25
CA ILE A 730 12.73 -15.31 -32.17
C ILE A 730 12.38 -16.81 -32.20
N PRO A 731 11.45 -17.31 -31.35
CA PRO A 731 10.97 -18.69 -31.39
C PRO A 731 10.51 -19.14 -32.78
N ALA A 732 10.74 -20.40 -33.14
CA ALA A 732 10.59 -20.88 -34.52
C ALA A 732 9.14 -20.86 -35.03
N ASP A 733 8.18 -21.12 -34.14
CA ASP A 733 6.74 -21.02 -34.35
C ASP A 733 6.29 -19.56 -34.61
N ILE A 734 6.86 -18.60 -33.87
CA ILE A 734 6.62 -17.18 -34.07
C ILE A 734 7.28 -16.71 -35.38
N ALA A 735 8.53 -17.10 -35.62
CA ALA A 735 9.27 -16.79 -36.83
C ALA A 735 8.55 -17.28 -38.11
N ALA A 736 7.85 -18.42 -38.04
CA ALA A 736 7.05 -18.95 -39.14
C ALA A 736 5.79 -18.12 -39.47
N ARG A 737 5.32 -17.25 -38.56
CA ARG A 737 4.12 -16.39 -38.74
C ARG A 737 4.40 -14.88 -38.84
N LEU A 738 5.66 -14.43 -38.77
CA LEU A 738 6.02 -13.01 -38.81
C LEU A 738 5.61 -12.28 -40.11
N GLY A 739 5.71 -12.95 -41.27
CA GLY A 739 5.52 -12.36 -42.59
C GLY A 739 6.65 -11.41 -43.04
N ASP A 740 6.71 -11.12 -44.34
CA ASP A 740 7.85 -10.43 -44.99
C ASP A 740 8.05 -8.95 -44.58
N ASN A 741 7.07 -8.35 -43.89
CA ASN A 741 7.09 -6.92 -43.48
C ASN A 741 6.96 -6.74 -41.96
N PHE A 742 7.38 -7.75 -41.18
CA PHE A 742 7.47 -7.66 -39.73
C PHE A 742 8.41 -6.52 -39.27
N ARG A 743 8.23 -6.05 -38.03
CA ARG A 743 8.94 -4.88 -37.48
C ARG A 743 9.58 -5.22 -36.14
N ILE A 744 10.81 -4.77 -35.94
CA ILE A 744 11.44 -4.73 -34.61
C ILE A 744 11.44 -3.27 -34.15
N MET A 745 10.93 -2.99 -32.95
CA MET A 745 10.90 -1.66 -32.34
C MET A 745 11.77 -1.67 -31.08
N ALA A 746 12.47 -0.58 -30.82
CA ALA A 746 13.10 -0.29 -29.55
C ALA A 746 12.12 0.51 -28.70
N ALA A 747 11.77 -0.03 -27.54
CA ALA A 747 10.97 0.64 -26.53
C ALA A 747 11.86 1.65 -25.80
N GLU A 748 11.49 2.93 -25.80
CA GLU A 748 12.17 3.99 -25.03
C GLU A 748 11.49 4.18 -23.66
N GLY A 749 12.24 4.64 -22.65
CA GLY A 749 11.77 4.71 -21.25
C GLY A 749 10.58 5.66 -21.00
N ASN A 750 10.35 6.58 -21.93
CA ASN A 750 9.26 7.56 -21.96
C ASN A 750 7.99 7.06 -22.69
N GLY A 751 7.97 5.82 -23.18
CA GLY A 751 6.79 5.20 -23.83
C GLY A 751 6.79 5.20 -25.36
N TYR A 752 7.75 5.85 -26.02
CA TYR A 752 7.89 5.77 -27.48
C TYR A 752 8.40 4.40 -27.95
N ASP A 753 8.05 4.05 -29.19
CA ASP A 753 8.50 2.84 -29.88
C ASP A 753 9.20 3.24 -31.20
N VAL A 754 10.51 3.06 -31.25
CA VAL A 754 11.37 3.52 -32.36
C VAL A 754 11.77 2.34 -33.25
N LEU A 755 11.44 2.38 -34.54
CA LEU A 755 11.76 1.33 -35.49
C LEU A 755 13.26 1.04 -35.52
N VAL A 756 13.61 -0.24 -35.36
CA VAL A 756 14.97 -0.77 -35.50
C VAL A 756 15.09 -1.35 -36.92
N PRO A 757 15.61 -0.60 -37.92
CA PRO A 757 15.84 -1.16 -39.25
C PRO A 757 16.95 -2.21 -39.23
N PHE A 758 16.90 -3.13 -40.19
CA PHE A 758 18.07 -3.88 -40.61
C PHE A 758 19.13 -2.87 -41.09
N GLY A 759 20.33 -2.87 -40.51
CA GLY A 759 21.31 -1.79 -40.76
C GLY A 759 22.78 -2.20 -40.94
N PRO A 760 23.12 -3.09 -41.90
CA PRO A 760 24.50 -3.26 -42.34
C PRO A 760 25.12 -1.91 -42.73
N ALA A 761 26.35 -1.65 -42.30
CA ALA A 761 26.96 -0.31 -42.37
C ALA A 761 27.03 0.31 -43.79
N MET A 762 27.00 -0.52 -44.83
CA MET A 762 26.98 -0.10 -46.25
C MET A 762 25.61 0.40 -46.76
N TYR A 763 24.51 0.04 -46.08
CA TYR A 763 23.13 0.44 -46.44
C TYR A 763 22.48 1.36 -45.40
N ARG A 764 23.00 1.39 -44.16
CA ARG A 764 22.46 2.21 -43.07
C ARG A 764 22.65 3.71 -43.34
N GLY A 765 21.55 4.41 -43.62
CA GLY A 765 21.48 5.87 -43.57
C GLY A 765 21.16 6.36 -42.15
N GLU A 766 21.32 7.66 -41.91
CA GLU A 766 21.30 8.28 -40.58
C GLU A 766 20.51 9.60 -40.62
N MET A 767 19.74 9.87 -39.56
CA MET A 767 18.89 11.05 -39.40
C MET A 767 19.01 11.58 -37.96
N THR A 768 18.62 12.84 -37.74
CA THR A 768 18.42 13.41 -36.40
C THR A 768 16.96 13.82 -36.26
N ALA A 769 16.26 13.23 -35.29
CA ALA A 769 14.86 13.47 -34.99
C ALA A 769 14.68 14.24 -33.68
N TYR A 770 13.56 14.95 -33.61
CA TYR A 770 13.07 15.70 -32.46
C TYR A 770 11.59 15.38 -32.32
N TYR A 771 11.16 14.91 -31.15
CA TYR A 771 9.81 14.37 -30.93
C TYR A 771 8.94 15.33 -30.12
N GLU A 772 7.70 15.52 -30.58
CA GLU A 772 6.63 16.30 -29.92
C GLU A 772 7.11 17.61 -29.26
N GLY A 773 7.96 18.35 -29.95
CA GLY A 773 8.47 19.64 -29.48
C GLY A 773 9.62 19.63 -28.49
N SER A 774 10.21 18.49 -28.19
CA SER A 774 11.47 18.41 -27.44
C SER A 774 12.63 18.99 -28.26
N ASP A 775 13.50 19.77 -27.61
CA ASP A 775 14.78 20.22 -28.17
C ASP A 775 15.88 19.15 -28.14
N THR A 776 15.58 18.01 -27.50
CA THR A 776 16.48 16.87 -27.33
C THR A 776 16.67 16.12 -28.66
N PRO A 777 17.91 15.97 -29.16
CA PRO A 777 18.17 15.27 -30.42
C PRO A 777 18.22 13.75 -30.23
N HIS A 778 17.40 13.02 -30.99
CA HIS A 778 17.45 11.57 -31.14
C HIS A 778 18.16 11.24 -32.45
N THR A 779 19.13 10.32 -32.42
CA THR A 779 19.66 9.76 -33.67
C THR A 779 18.71 8.68 -34.15
N LEU A 780 18.33 8.70 -35.43
CA LEU A 780 17.61 7.59 -36.07
C LEU A 780 18.46 7.00 -37.21
N TYR A 781 18.20 5.74 -37.52
CA TYR A 781 18.74 5.08 -38.70
C TYR A 781 17.60 4.61 -39.60
N TYR A 782 17.91 4.42 -40.88
CA TYR A 782 17.03 3.76 -41.85
C TYR A 782 17.86 2.83 -42.75
N TYR A 783 17.22 1.80 -43.32
CA TYR A 783 17.82 1.03 -44.41
C TYR A 783 17.64 1.82 -45.71
N GLY A 784 18.72 2.19 -46.40
CA GLY A 784 18.66 2.94 -47.65
C GLY A 784 18.16 2.13 -48.85
N THR A 785 18.49 2.59 -50.06
CA THR A 785 18.20 1.96 -51.37
C THR A 785 18.97 0.64 -51.62
N GLY A 786 19.00 -0.25 -50.62
CA GLY A 786 19.60 -1.57 -50.71
C GLY A 786 18.71 -2.63 -51.36
N ALA A 787 19.11 -3.89 -51.25
CA ALA A 787 18.49 -5.01 -51.96
C ALA A 787 17.00 -5.25 -51.61
N ALA A 788 16.55 -4.81 -50.42
CA ALA A 788 15.15 -4.87 -50.00
C ALA A 788 14.27 -3.72 -50.52
N GLY A 789 14.85 -2.69 -51.16
CA GLY A 789 14.10 -1.66 -51.90
C GLY A 789 13.20 -0.71 -51.09
N LYS A 790 13.20 -0.75 -49.76
CA LYS A 790 12.38 0.09 -48.87
C LYS A 790 13.21 0.75 -47.77
N SER A 791 13.01 2.04 -47.54
CA SER A 791 13.38 2.76 -46.32
C SER A 791 12.14 3.09 -45.50
N SER A 792 12.28 3.06 -44.18
CA SER A 792 11.26 3.42 -43.19
C SER A 792 11.91 3.81 -41.86
N ILE A 793 11.17 4.54 -41.04
CA ILE A 793 11.37 4.81 -39.61
C ILE A 793 10.03 4.55 -38.88
N SER A 794 9.90 4.84 -37.58
CA SER A 794 8.56 4.94 -36.96
C SER A 794 7.78 6.10 -37.58
N ASP A 795 6.45 6.00 -37.62
CA ASP A 795 5.61 7.16 -37.88
C ASP A 795 5.95 8.28 -36.88
N LEU A 796 6.06 9.51 -37.39
CA LEU A 796 6.40 10.68 -36.57
C LEU A 796 5.09 11.27 -36.04
N PRO A 797 4.92 11.43 -34.71
CA PRO A 797 3.78 12.17 -34.16
C PRO A 797 3.73 13.61 -34.68
N ASP A 798 2.55 14.23 -34.64
CA ASP A 798 2.42 15.67 -34.85
C ASP A 798 3.47 16.44 -34.01
N ASN A 799 4.00 17.52 -34.58
CA ASN A 799 5.09 18.32 -33.99
C ASN A 799 6.46 17.63 -33.89
N SER A 800 6.64 16.46 -34.51
CA SER A 800 7.94 15.78 -34.60
C SER A 800 8.58 15.98 -35.98
N ILE A 801 9.91 16.12 -36.04
CA ILE A 801 10.66 16.37 -37.28
C ILE A 801 11.94 15.55 -37.30
N ALA A 802 12.25 14.89 -38.43
CA ALA A 802 13.46 14.09 -38.62
C ALA A 802 14.25 14.51 -39.86
N TYR A 803 15.46 15.05 -39.66
CA TYR A 803 16.35 15.56 -40.70
C TYR A 803 17.31 14.47 -41.17
N ILE A 804 17.37 14.21 -42.46
CA ILE A 804 18.36 13.30 -43.06
C ILE A 804 19.74 13.96 -43.00
N LYS A 805 20.70 13.27 -42.39
CA LYS A 805 22.08 13.74 -42.25
C LYS A 805 22.70 13.95 -43.63
N ALA A 806 23.11 15.19 -43.92
CA ALA A 806 23.64 15.57 -45.23
C ALA A 806 24.85 14.71 -45.66
N GLY A 807 24.98 14.49 -46.98
CA GLY A 807 26.14 13.80 -47.56
C GLY A 807 26.09 12.26 -47.57
N GLN A 808 24.91 11.64 -47.39
CA GLN A 808 24.77 10.18 -47.53
C GLN A 808 25.28 9.66 -48.89
N SER A 809 26.11 8.62 -48.87
CA SER A 809 26.76 8.10 -50.08
C SER A 809 26.07 6.87 -50.67
N GLY A 810 25.87 6.89 -52.00
CA GLY A 810 25.44 5.74 -52.80
C GLY A 810 24.22 4.98 -52.27
N LYS A 811 24.47 3.82 -51.65
CA LYS A 811 23.46 2.86 -51.17
C LYS A 811 22.76 3.24 -49.86
N LYS A 812 23.09 4.41 -49.29
CA LYS A 812 22.49 4.98 -48.07
C LYS A 812 21.38 6.01 -48.32
N GLN A 813 21.04 6.27 -49.58
CA GLN A 813 19.97 7.20 -49.94
C GLN A 813 18.61 6.69 -49.43
N PRO A 814 17.68 7.56 -49.01
CA PRO A 814 16.32 7.18 -48.62
C PRO A 814 15.51 6.76 -49.85
N THR A 815 14.47 5.96 -49.66
CA THR A 815 13.44 5.75 -50.68
C THR A 815 12.42 6.88 -50.69
N ALA A 816 11.74 7.09 -51.83
CA ALA A 816 10.69 8.09 -51.98
C ALA A 816 9.53 7.91 -50.97
N SER A 817 9.29 6.69 -50.47
CA SER A 817 8.33 6.40 -49.41
C SER A 817 8.70 7.04 -48.07
N LEU A 818 9.98 7.07 -47.71
CA LEU A 818 10.46 7.71 -46.48
C LEU A 818 10.41 9.24 -46.61
N LEU A 819 10.75 9.78 -47.78
CA LEU A 819 10.64 11.21 -48.07
C LEU A 819 9.19 11.74 -48.16
N ALA A 820 8.21 10.85 -48.29
CA ALA A 820 6.79 11.20 -48.30
C ALA A 820 6.14 11.23 -46.90
N GLN A 821 6.85 10.72 -45.88
CA GLN A 821 6.38 10.70 -44.51
C GLN A 821 6.38 12.12 -43.91
N ALA A 822 5.32 12.49 -43.19
CA ALA A 822 5.22 13.79 -42.55
C ALA A 822 6.35 14.02 -41.54
N GLY A 823 6.89 15.25 -41.52
CA GLY A 823 8.01 15.62 -40.65
C GLY A 823 9.39 15.14 -41.12
N VAL A 824 9.51 14.35 -42.20
CA VAL A 824 10.81 13.97 -42.75
C VAL A 824 11.37 15.08 -43.64
N VAL A 825 12.54 15.60 -43.26
CA VAL A 825 13.28 16.65 -43.99
C VAL A 825 14.49 16.02 -44.66
N ASP A 826 14.64 16.23 -45.97
CA ASP A 826 15.71 15.66 -46.78
C ASP A 826 17.07 16.36 -46.61
N GLY A 827 18.10 15.84 -47.27
CA GLY A 827 19.46 16.39 -47.22
C GLY A 827 19.64 17.76 -47.90
N ASN A 828 18.60 18.32 -48.52
CA ASN A 828 18.56 19.65 -49.14
C ASN A 828 17.67 20.64 -48.35
N LEU A 829 17.16 20.24 -47.18
CA LEU A 829 16.18 20.99 -46.37
C LEU A 829 14.82 21.16 -47.07
N HIS A 830 14.31 20.07 -47.65
CA HIS A 830 12.96 19.96 -48.22
C HIS A 830 12.15 18.81 -47.56
N ALA A 831 10.85 19.00 -47.39
CA ALA A 831 9.90 18.00 -46.90
C ALA A 831 8.63 17.98 -47.75
N GLN A 832 8.03 16.80 -47.97
CA GLN A 832 6.75 16.71 -48.70
C GLN A 832 5.56 17.13 -47.82
N SER A 833 5.59 16.85 -46.52
CA SER A 833 4.56 17.28 -45.58
C SER A 833 5.09 17.51 -44.17
N LEU A 834 4.42 18.38 -43.43
CA LEU A 834 4.62 18.63 -42.00
C LEU A 834 3.24 18.70 -41.33
N ALA A 835 3.08 18.02 -40.20
CA ALA A 835 1.85 18.04 -39.41
C ALA A 835 2.09 18.71 -38.06
N ILE A 836 1.23 19.68 -37.72
CA ILE A 836 1.34 20.49 -36.51
C ILE A 836 0.02 20.49 -35.73
N ASN A 837 0.09 20.05 -34.48
CA ASN A 837 -0.93 20.22 -33.48
C ASN A 837 -0.50 21.35 -32.53
N GLY A 838 -1.13 22.52 -32.66
CA GLY A 838 -0.86 23.69 -31.83
C GLY A 838 -1.32 23.58 -30.36
N ASP A 839 -1.96 22.48 -29.96
CA ASP A 839 -2.18 22.15 -28.54
C ASP A 839 -0.94 21.52 -27.88
N LYS A 840 0.09 21.14 -28.66
CA LYS A 840 1.38 20.62 -28.20
C LYS A 840 2.55 21.57 -28.50
N PRO A 841 3.69 21.48 -27.79
CA PRO A 841 4.93 22.14 -28.20
C PRO A 841 5.51 21.54 -29.49
N LEU A 842 6.37 22.32 -30.18
CA LEU A 842 7.02 21.98 -31.46
C LEU A 842 8.45 22.54 -31.44
N TYR A 843 9.42 21.83 -32.01
CA TYR A 843 10.81 22.30 -32.07
C TYR A 843 11.38 22.10 -33.47
N ILE A 844 12.02 23.15 -33.97
CA ILE A 844 12.57 23.20 -35.33
C ILE A 844 14.03 23.69 -35.23
N PRO A 845 15.04 22.80 -35.23
CA PRO A 845 16.44 23.19 -35.09
C PRO A 845 17.00 23.96 -36.29
N THR A 846 16.43 23.75 -37.49
CA THR A 846 16.95 24.26 -38.76
C THR A 846 15.78 24.63 -39.67
N ALA A 847 15.83 25.78 -40.34
CA ALA A 847 14.80 26.18 -41.29
C ALA A 847 14.80 25.28 -42.54
N PHE A 848 13.63 25.00 -43.10
CA PHE A 848 13.45 24.13 -44.27
C PHE A 848 12.25 24.55 -45.13
N THR A 849 12.02 23.86 -46.25
CA THR A 849 10.87 24.09 -47.14
C THR A 849 9.93 22.89 -47.14
N ALA A 850 8.61 23.13 -47.19
CA ALA A 850 7.59 22.08 -47.15
C ALA A 850 6.58 22.23 -48.31
N ASP A 851 6.38 21.18 -49.10
CA ASP A 851 5.36 21.17 -50.17
C ASP A 851 3.94 21.30 -49.60
N SER A 852 3.72 20.79 -48.39
CA SER A 852 2.48 20.94 -47.63
C SER A 852 2.73 21.06 -46.12
N ILE A 853 1.87 21.83 -45.44
CA ILE A 853 1.80 21.87 -43.97
C ILE A 853 0.34 21.81 -43.57
N SER A 854 -0.02 20.90 -42.66
CA SER A 854 -1.26 20.93 -41.89
C SER A 854 -1.00 21.51 -40.50
N PHE A 855 -1.87 22.42 -40.07
CA PHE A 855 -1.86 22.97 -38.70
C PHE A 855 -3.26 22.86 -38.11
N THR A 856 -3.38 22.38 -36.88
CA THR A 856 -4.65 22.30 -36.14
C THR A 856 -4.52 22.89 -34.73
N LYS A 857 -5.62 23.45 -34.19
CA LYS A 857 -5.70 23.92 -32.80
C LYS A 857 -7.15 23.82 -32.30
N SER A 858 -7.35 23.23 -31.12
CA SER A 858 -8.61 23.29 -30.39
C SER A 858 -8.75 24.63 -29.63
N GLY A 859 -9.96 25.16 -29.48
CA GLY A 859 -10.17 26.44 -28.79
C GLY A 859 -11.57 27.01 -29.01
N SER A 860 -11.92 28.02 -28.21
CA SER A 860 -13.22 28.70 -28.30
C SER A 860 -13.07 30.21 -28.17
N GLY A 861 -13.77 30.98 -28.99
CA GLY A 861 -13.52 32.43 -29.10
C GLY A 861 -12.25 32.74 -29.88
N LYS A 862 -11.76 33.98 -29.74
CA LYS A 862 -10.69 34.53 -30.59
C LYS A 862 -9.31 34.29 -30.02
N GLN A 863 -8.43 33.68 -30.81
CA GLN A 863 -7.09 33.25 -30.41
C GLN A 863 -5.96 33.90 -31.23
N ALA A 864 -4.74 33.90 -30.65
CA ALA A 864 -3.50 34.23 -31.34
C ALA A 864 -2.86 32.99 -31.96
N LEU A 865 -2.22 33.13 -33.13
CA LEU A 865 -1.31 32.15 -33.73
C LEU A 865 -0.01 32.83 -34.18
N ARG A 866 1.16 32.40 -33.68
CA ARG A 866 2.48 32.67 -34.28
C ARG A 866 2.94 31.40 -34.99
N LEU A 867 2.85 31.39 -36.32
CA LEU A 867 3.10 30.18 -37.12
C LEU A 867 4.58 30.04 -37.51
N PRO A 868 5.08 28.80 -37.73
CA PRO A 868 6.43 28.55 -38.25
C PRO A 868 6.67 29.09 -39.67
N PHE A 869 5.60 29.40 -40.39
CA PHE A 869 5.59 29.60 -41.83
C PHE A 869 4.81 30.86 -42.24
N ASN A 870 5.16 31.40 -43.40
CA ASN A 870 4.53 32.60 -43.94
C ASN A 870 3.10 32.31 -44.47
N LEU A 871 2.12 33.09 -44.02
CA LEU A 871 0.76 33.11 -44.56
C LEU A 871 0.66 34.09 -45.74
N TRP A 872 0.90 33.55 -46.94
CA TRP A 872 0.59 34.22 -48.19
C TRP A 872 -0.79 33.76 -48.71
N GLU A 873 -1.70 34.72 -48.87
CA GLU A 873 -3.10 34.56 -49.31
C GLU A 873 -4.02 33.77 -48.34
N GLY A 874 -5.31 34.12 -48.37
CA GLY A 874 -6.20 33.94 -47.22
C GLY A 874 -6.73 32.53 -46.99
N TYR A 875 -6.57 32.05 -45.76
CA TYR A 875 -7.29 30.89 -45.22
C TYR A 875 -8.01 31.26 -43.93
N LEU A 876 -9.33 31.15 -43.94
CA LEU A 876 -10.18 31.15 -42.75
C LEU A 876 -10.30 29.67 -42.29
N GLY A 877 -10.20 29.42 -40.99
CA GLY A 877 -10.29 28.06 -40.46
C GLY A 877 -11.65 27.41 -40.72
N VAL A 878 -11.67 26.08 -40.86
CA VAL A 878 -12.94 25.33 -41.01
C VAL A 878 -13.66 25.26 -39.67
N ILE A 879 -14.59 26.18 -39.45
CA ILE A 879 -15.73 25.95 -38.56
C ILE A 879 -16.64 24.92 -39.22
N GLU A 880 -17.21 24.01 -38.44
CA GLU A 880 -18.13 22.98 -38.95
C GLU A 880 -19.40 23.60 -39.55
N GLY A 881 -19.48 23.64 -40.88
CA GLY A 881 -20.74 23.76 -41.63
C GLY A 881 -21.01 25.02 -42.46
N ASN A 882 -20.16 26.06 -42.46
CA ASN A 882 -20.38 27.25 -43.30
C ASN A 882 -19.09 27.87 -43.87
N SER A 883 -19.13 28.31 -45.13
CA SER A 883 -18.04 28.99 -45.84
C SER A 883 -18.23 30.50 -45.87
N LEU A 884 -17.18 31.31 -45.66
CA LEU A 884 -17.23 32.77 -45.89
C LEU A 884 -15.84 33.39 -46.22
N SER A 885 -15.80 34.72 -46.37
CA SER A 885 -15.00 35.44 -47.37
C SER A 885 -13.59 35.92 -46.96
N THR A 886 -12.78 36.22 -47.98
CA THR A 886 -11.42 36.75 -47.88
C THR A 886 -11.32 38.13 -47.22
N LEU A 887 -10.42 38.26 -46.25
CA LEU A 887 -9.77 39.51 -45.85
C LEU A 887 -8.28 39.44 -46.23
N VAL A 888 -7.71 40.57 -46.64
CA VAL A 888 -6.36 40.63 -47.23
C VAL A 888 -5.36 41.16 -46.22
N GLU A 889 -4.70 40.25 -45.50
CA GLU A 889 -3.52 40.56 -44.70
C GLU A 889 -2.56 39.36 -44.72
N THR A 890 -1.28 39.62 -44.99
CA THR A 890 -0.23 38.57 -45.11
C THR A 890 0.66 38.58 -43.89
N ALA A 891 0.63 37.52 -43.10
CA ALA A 891 1.47 37.38 -41.91
C ALA A 891 2.77 36.63 -42.23
N LYS A 892 3.90 37.18 -41.78
CA LYS A 892 5.19 36.47 -41.81
C LYS A 892 5.26 35.44 -40.68
N ALA A 893 6.10 34.41 -40.86
CA ALA A 893 6.44 33.47 -39.80
C ALA A 893 6.86 34.21 -38.51
N GLY A 894 6.41 33.73 -37.35
CA GLY A 894 6.64 34.37 -36.04
C GLY A 894 5.78 35.61 -35.73
N MET A 895 5.11 36.24 -36.70
CA MET A 895 4.16 37.32 -36.43
C MET A 895 2.83 36.73 -35.89
N PRO A 896 2.16 37.40 -34.93
CA PRO A 896 0.89 36.90 -34.40
C PRO A 896 -0.28 37.21 -35.35
N VAL A 897 -1.19 36.25 -35.49
CA VAL A 897 -2.38 36.30 -36.34
C VAL A 897 -3.61 36.01 -35.49
N VAL A 898 -4.74 36.68 -35.72
CA VAL A 898 -5.97 36.45 -34.96
C VAL A 898 -6.93 35.55 -35.73
N VAL A 899 -7.43 34.53 -35.05
CA VAL A 899 -8.36 33.51 -35.55
C VAL A 899 -9.54 33.33 -34.57
N GLU A 900 -10.57 32.57 -34.92
CA GLU A 900 -11.76 32.39 -34.08
C GLU A 900 -12.28 30.94 -34.12
N GLY A 901 -12.52 30.35 -32.95
CA GLY A 901 -12.99 28.97 -32.78
C GLY A 901 -11.89 27.91 -32.96
N LYS A 902 -12.29 26.66 -33.23
CA LYS A 902 -11.36 25.59 -33.63
C LYS A 902 -10.75 25.92 -34.99
N VAL A 903 -9.43 25.75 -35.11
CA VAL A 903 -8.70 26.11 -36.33
C VAL A 903 -8.08 24.88 -36.98
N SER A 904 -8.22 24.81 -38.30
CA SER A 904 -7.46 23.94 -39.18
C SER A 904 -6.99 24.75 -40.39
N LEU A 905 -5.68 24.82 -40.60
CA LEU A 905 -5.04 25.50 -41.72
C LEU A 905 -4.27 24.49 -42.58
N ALA A 906 -4.24 24.72 -43.90
CA ALA A 906 -3.42 23.97 -44.82
C ALA A 906 -2.65 24.95 -45.71
N LYS A 907 -1.32 24.89 -45.70
CA LYS A 907 -0.46 25.68 -46.59
C LYS A 907 0.27 24.75 -47.56
N ARG A 908 0.58 25.26 -48.76
CA ARG A 908 1.47 24.60 -49.73
C ARG A 908 2.69 25.46 -50.02
N ASN A 909 3.79 24.82 -50.37
CA ASN A 909 5.08 25.41 -50.78
C ASN A 909 5.53 26.50 -49.80
N ALA A 910 5.72 26.11 -48.54
CA ALA A 910 5.99 27.01 -47.42
C ALA A 910 7.46 26.97 -46.99
N GLU A 911 8.01 28.13 -46.64
CA GLU A 911 9.24 28.23 -45.84
C GLU A 911 8.88 28.06 -44.37
N VAL A 912 9.59 27.17 -43.68
CA VAL A 912 9.46 26.85 -42.26
C VAL A 912 10.70 27.37 -41.54
N GLN A 913 10.52 28.24 -40.54
CA GLN A 913 11.61 28.85 -39.78
C GLN A 913 12.07 27.95 -38.61
N ALA A 914 13.30 28.17 -38.14
CA ALA A 914 13.83 27.52 -36.93
C ALA A 914 13.31 28.21 -35.64
N GLY A 915 13.14 27.45 -34.57
CA GLY A 915 12.76 27.93 -33.24
C GLY A 915 12.11 26.88 -32.33
N THR A 916 11.89 27.24 -31.06
CA THR A 916 11.19 26.43 -30.06
C THR A 916 9.81 27.00 -29.82
N TYR A 917 8.78 26.17 -29.95
CA TYR A 917 7.39 26.57 -29.88
C TYR A 917 6.61 25.81 -28.81
N ALA A 918 5.60 26.48 -28.25
CA ALA A 918 4.71 25.98 -27.21
C ALA A 918 3.31 26.60 -27.36
N ALA A 919 2.39 26.20 -26.49
CA ALA A 919 1.11 26.86 -26.22
C ALA A 919 1.04 27.28 -24.75
N SER A 920 0.28 28.32 -24.42
CA SER A 920 0.08 28.82 -23.04
C SER A 920 -1.18 29.69 -22.92
N THR A 921 -1.65 29.91 -21.69
CA THR A 921 -3.00 30.39 -21.36
C THR A 921 -2.99 31.78 -20.71
N GLY A 922 -3.97 32.63 -21.09
CA GLY A 922 -3.99 34.07 -20.76
C GLY A 922 -4.70 34.91 -21.85
N GLY A 923 -4.36 36.19 -21.95
CA GLY A 923 -5.03 37.16 -22.85
C GLY A 923 -4.12 38.31 -23.30
N TYR A 924 -4.45 38.94 -24.44
CA TYR A 924 -3.53 39.84 -25.16
C TYR A 924 -4.20 40.92 -25.99
N VAL A 925 -3.39 41.90 -26.39
CA VAL A 925 -3.81 43.05 -27.20
C VAL A 925 -2.83 43.30 -28.36
N LEU A 926 -3.35 43.29 -29.60
CA LEU A 926 -2.62 43.71 -30.81
C LEU A 926 -3.05 45.11 -31.26
N ASN A 927 -2.13 45.84 -31.90
CA ASN A 927 -2.48 47.03 -32.67
C ASN A 927 -3.11 46.66 -34.04
N THR A 928 -3.60 47.67 -34.76
CA THR A 928 -4.12 47.59 -36.14
C THR A 928 -3.09 47.21 -37.20
N GLU A 929 -1.84 46.98 -36.83
CA GLU A 929 -0.74 46.55 -37.71
C GLU A 929 -0.28 45.11 -37.34
N GLY A 930 -1.09 44.37 -36.57
CA GLY A 930 -0.80 43.01 -36.13
C GLY A 930 0.35 42.88 -35.13
N THR A 931 0.82 43.99 -34.55
CA THR A 931 1.94 44.02 -33.60
C THR A 931 1.45 43.92 -32.16
N GLU A 932 2.13 43.11 -31.34
CA GLU A 932 1.84 42.90 -29.92
C GLU A 932 2.11 44.16 -29.09
N VAL A 933 1.17 44.53 -28.21
CA VAL A 933 1.26 45.72 -27.35
C VAL A 933 1.37 45.35 -25.87
N VAL A 934 0.69 44.28 -25.46
CA VAL A 934 0.69 43.70 -24.10
C VAL A 934 0.46 42.18 -24.14
N ALA A 935 1.24 41.49 -23.31
CA ALA A 935 1.11 40.08 -22.91
C ALA A 935 1.02 40.00 -21.37
N SER A 936 0.52 38.89 -20.82
CA SER A 936 0.62 38.59 -19.38
C SER A 936 2.02 38.09 -19.00
N GLU A 937 2.45 38.33 -17.76
CA GLU A 937 3.74 37.85 -17.26
C GLU A 937 3.84 36.31 -17.30
N GLY A 938 4.81 35.82 -18.07
CA GLY A 938 5.17 34.41 -18.25
C GLY A 938 6.40 34.33 -19.15
N GLU A 939 7.20 33.27 -19.04
CA GLU A 939 8.52 33.22 -19.71
C GLU A 939 8.41 33.27 -21.24
N ASN A 940 9.29 34.07 -21.87
CA ASN A 940 9.25 34.37 -23.30
C ASN A 940 9.80 33.21 -24.14
N SER A 941 8.94 32.22 -24.45
CA SER A 941 9.18 31.26 -25.53
C SER A 941 8.81 31.92 -26.89
N PRO A 942 9.58 31.74 -27.99
CA PRO A 942 9.48 32.57 -29.21
C PRO A 942 8.25 32.32 -30.10
N PHE A 943 7.10 31.97 -29.51
CA PHE A 943 5.98 31.34 -30.17
C PHE A 943 4.62 31.82 -29.65
N THR A 944 3.59 31.10 -30.07
CA THR A 944 2.21 31.29 -29.70
C THR A 944 1.95 31.02 -28.24
N TYR A 945 1.91 32.09 -27.44
CA TYR A 945 0.91 32.13 -26.39
C TYR A 945 -0.48 31.98 -27.05
N VAL A 946 -1.11 30.79 -27.00
CA VAL A 946 -2.43 30.55 -27.64
C VAL A 946 -3.53 30.98 -26.67
N TRP A 947 -3.59 32.28 -26.46
CA TRP A 947 -4.61 32.94 -25.66
C TRP A 947 -6.02 32.64 -26.19
N ASP A 948 -6.96 32.13 -25.37
CA ASP A 948 -8.37 31.95 -25.81
C ASP A 948 -9.11 33.29 -26.04
N HIS A 949 -8.55 34.41 -25.57
CA HIS A 949 -9.21 35.73 -25.56
C HIS A 949 -8.32 36.83 -26.17
N ALA A 950 -8.61 37.17 -27.43
CA ALA A 950 -7.95 38.20 -28.23
C ALA A 950 -8.69 39.55 -28.30
N PHE A 951 -7.93 40.64 -28.31
CA PHE A 951 -8.43 41.96 -28.71
C PHE A 951 -7.48 42.63 -29.73
N VAL A 952 -8.00 42.95 -30.92
CA VAL A 952 -7.34 43.83 -31.89
C VAL A 952 -7.89 45.24 -31.70
N ILE A 953 -7.02 46.24 -31.61
CA ILE A 953 -7.40 47.64 -31.45
C ILE A 953 -6.58 48.61 -32.30
N ASP A 954 -7.18 49.75 -32.61
CA ASP A 954 -6.42 50.93 -33.04
C ASP A 954 -5.59 51.45 -31.86
N ALA A 955 -4.26 51.43 -32.00
CA ALA A 955 -3.35 51.92 -30.96
C ALA A 955 -3.48 53.43 -30.71
N THR A 956 -3.95 54.20 -31.69
CA THR A 956 -4.21 55.65 -31.52
C THR A 956 -5.43 55.93 -30.63
N ALA A 957 -6.29 54.93 -30.39
CA ALA A 957 -7.44 55.01 -29.49
C ALA A 957 -7.12 54.67 -28.02
N VAL A 958 -5.85 54.37 -27.68
CA VAL A 958 -5.38 54.08 -26.31
C VAL A 958 -4.71 55.32 -25.72
N ASN A 959 -5.24 55.83 -24.61
CA ASN A 959 -4.79 57.10 -24.01
C ASN A 959 -3.68 56.93 -22.95
N GLY A 960 -3.12 55.72 -22.80
CA GLY A 960 -2.03 55.41 -21.88
C GLY A 960 -1.92 53.93 -21.54
N VAL A 961 -0.73 53.53 -21.09
CA VAL A 961 -0.42 52.18 -20.56
C VAL A 961 -0.20 52.29 -19.04
N LEU A 962 -0.64 51.28 -18.28
CA LEU A 962 -0.58 51.23 -16.83
C LEU A 962 -0.16 49.83 -16.36
N GLU A 963 0.63 49.74 -15.29
CA GLU A 963 0.97 48.46 -14.66
C GLU A 963 -0.10 48.01 -13.64
N ASN A 964 -0.27 46.70 -13.50
CA ASN A 964 -1.24 46.03 -12.64
C ASN A 964 -1.08 46.38 -11.15
N GLY A 965 -2.16 46.18 -10.39
CA GLY A 965 -2.13 46.29 -8.93
C GLY A 965 -2.13 47.70 -8.33
N LYS A 966 -2.19 48.78 -9.13
CA LYS A 966 -2.37 50.16 -8.59
C LYS A 966 -3.65 50.28 -7.76
N GLN A 967 -3.51 50.54 -6.46
CA GLN A 967 -4.60 50.94 -5.57
C GLN A 967 -4.80 52.46 -5.58
N GLY A 968 -6.05 52.92 -5.54
CA GLY A 968 -6.42 54.28 -5.12
C GLY A 968 -7.12 55.15 -6.18
N GLN A 969 -8.32 55.62 -5.83
CA GLN A 969 -9.11 56.74 -6.41
C GLN A 969 -9.40 56.81 -7.93
N THR A 970 -8.76 56.04 -8.81
CA THR A 970 -9.19 55.92 -10.21
C THR A 970 -10.52 55.20 -10.32
N THR A 971 -11.46 55.77 -11.07
CA THR A 971 -12.69 55.06 -11.47
C THR A 971 -12.34 54.14 -12.64
N ILE A 972 -12.57 52.84 -12.50
CA ILE A 972 -12.25 51.83 -13.53
C ILE A 972 -13.53 51.13 -13.94
N TYR A 973 -13.73 50.95 -15.25
CA TYR A 973 -14.73 50.05 -15.81
C TYR A 973 -14.08 49.08 -16.79
N ASP A 974 -14.66 47.90 -16.96
CA ASP A 974 -14.37 47.06 -18.13
C ASP A 974 -15.08 47.58 -19.40
N LEU A 975 -14.83 46.91 -20.53
CA LEU A 975 -15.47 47.25 -21.81
C LEU A 975 -16.99 46.93 -21.84
N GLN A 976 -17.54 46.26 -20.82
CA GLN A 976 -18.98 46.05 -20.65
C GLN A 976 -19.63 47.13 -19.77
N GLY A 977 -18.84 48.09 -19.27
CA GLY A 977 -19.32 49.17 -18.39
C GLY A 977 -19.52 48.76 -16.94
N ARG A 978 -19.01 47.60 -16.51
CA ARG A 978 -19.06 47.16 -15.11
C ARG A 978 -17.95 47.85 -14.33
N HIS A 979 -18.29 48.49 -13.21
CA HIS A 979 -17.31 49.19 -12.37
C HIS A 979 -16.42 48.20 -11.60
N LEU A 980 -15.11 48.41 -11.63
CA LEU A 980 -14.10 47.54 -11.00
C LEU A 980 -13.34 48.30 -9.91
N THR A 981 -13.15 47.66 -8.75
CA THR A 981 -12.34 48.18 -7.64
C THR A 981 -10.85 47.83 -7.76
N ARG A 982 -10.51 46.84 -8.60
CA ARG A 982 -9.15 46.40 -8.91
C ARG A 982 -9.12 45.75 -10.30
N VAL A 983 -8.01 45.93 -11.01
CA VAL A 983 -7.64 45.09 -12.17
C VAL A 983 -6.74 43.95 -11.68
N SER A 984 -6.97 42.74 -12.19
CA SER A 984 -6.27 41.51 -11.79
C SER A 984 -5.79 40.66 -12.97
N GLN A 985 -5.99 41.12 -14.20
CA GLN A 985 -5.48 40.51 -15.44
C GLN A 985 -5.14 41.65 -16.42
N PRO A 986 -4.18 41.47 -17.34
CA PRO A 986 -3.91 42.46 -18.38
C PRO A 986 -5.12 42.63 -19.30
N GLY A 987 -5.32 43.83 -19.85
CA GLY A 987 -6.44 44.09 -20.73
C GLY A 987 -6.79 45.57 -20.89
N ILE A 988 -7.88 45.85 -21.59
CA ILE A 988 -8.33 47.21 -21.90
C ILE A 988 -9.45 47.60 -20.95
N TYR A 989 -9.26 48.72 -20.26
CA TYR A 989 -10.20 49.25 -19.27
C TYR A 989 -10.50 50.72 -19.55
N ILE A 990 -11.67 51.19 -19.12
CA ILE A 990 -12.01 52.61 -19.11
C ILE A 990 -11.59 53.16 -17.74
N VAL A 991 -10.39 53.76 -17.68
CA VAL A 991 -9.81 54.36 -16.49
C VAL A 991 -10.03 55.87 -16.56
N ASN A 992 -10.72 56.44 -15.56
CA ASN A 992 -11.11 57.86 -15.51
C ASN A 992 -11.77 58.36 -16.81
N GLY A 993 -12.67 57.55 -17.39
CA GLY A 993 -13.39 57.89 -18.63
C GLY A 993 -12.57 57.79 -19.92
N ARG A 994 -11.33 57.30 -19.87
CA ARG A 994 -10.46 57.09 -21.05
C ARG A 994 -10.13 55.62 -21.21
N LYS A 995 -10.09 55.12 -22.46
CA LYS A 995 -9.52 53.79 -22.75
C LYS A 995 -8.03 53.81 -22.39
N ALA A 996 -7.64 52.92 -21.48
CA ALA A 996 -6.27 52.67 -21.07
C ALA A 996 -5.98 51.17 -21.13
N LEU A 997 -4.73 50.83 -21.40
CA LEU A 997 -4.26 49.46 -21.51
C LEU A 997 -3.50 49.11 -20.22
N VAL A 998 -3.97 48.10 -19.49
CA VAL A 998 -3.34 47.62 -18.27
C VAL A 998 -2.51 46.38 -18.58
N ARG A 999 -1.26 46.38 -18.11
CA ARG A 999 -0.31 45.26 -18.09
C ARG A 999 -0.46 44.53 -16.76
#